data_AF-A0A538N6F8-F1
#
_entry.id   AF-A0A538N6F8-F1
#
_cell.length_a   1.000
_cell.length_b   1.000
_cell.length_c   1.000
_cell.angle_alpha   90.00
_cell.angle_beta   90.00
_cell.angle_gamma   90.00
#
_symmetry.space_group_name_H-M   'P 1'
#
loop_
_entity.id
_entity.type
_entity.pdbx_description
1 polymer ?
#
loop_
_entity_poly.entity_id
_entity_poly.type
_entity_poly.pdbx_seq_one_letter_code
_entity_poly.pdbx_strand_id
1 'polypeptide(L)'
;MRRIAVAAVLPLVMLVGAAAPHVRGPADAPDRPVVDAAFLYNELYFLATNFIFRAAGADGPLANPADPNNLPPNYNGAQEFYQWFAQEMTNADAAHMGPLGRFLTAKDHIYPTRVWQLNDLSVTIPGQDCPGQVALIAGHNDSTPTSTSVANGAANGSATPMTGMRGGNWGNGSAYDAGSGEAMGMAEFQALLRWYQANGTYPKRTIKIGLFDNEEGGLVGSGDYSQTNVSTLAAPVTAGSTNVKVVARTGVGFAVGETLLVDPFGGPETVTITAVGTAGATGTGITFAPALAADHVLGAPLSAGAANVGGLIPDGPQGGYVMVANMDQNGIEYPARHFGTEHFLNNIVGGGVGPWYTNINAIPLYTTPNTIYDATAIQRIQHNLVAAQAFRDAVARAVSDAFAVLGQKYGFRMPLENPLRFDQVGSTPVDPGPQSVPAYLPDDIAKFSPVVDDNTGRTDQVSFIRNWGIPGYGIIGAYDTSTNQQIGGNENPYPPGYASKPTLNQYALYDTDDDTPEHLNYYASGTTHGPGGPGTPSEGLKRALELPATWTSYVIAGDAYGGAQPRGADPVAYFETVPAKPFLTSTVTFDASFSRNEGGQTGGLTYFWDFGDGTTMATTSPTVTHEFASTPRWYDVKLAVRAGSAWDFYRQALAVRFVPTHFPDVPLAGEPAPPATDPCGTLTADEQAQLKQQAQGMMDRLRGSTTAVVFRRR
;
A
#
# COMPACT_ATOMS: atom_id res chain seq x y z
N MET A 1 -14.56 73.80 -31.24
CA MET A 1 -15.34 73.61 -30.00
C MET A 1 -15.11 72.20 -29.49
N ARG A 2 -14.18 71.99 -28.55
CA ARG A 2 -13.98 70.70 -27.86
C ARG A 2 -14.27 70.95 -26.38
N ARG A 3 -15.33 70.31 -25.87
CA ARG A 3 -15.80 70.49 -24.50
C ARG A 3 -15.13 69.49 -23.56
N ILE A 4 -14.67 70.05 -22.45
CA ILE A 4 -14.08 69.45 -21.26
C ILE A 4 -15.15 68.65 -20.52
N ALA A 5 -14.81 67.46 -20.03
CA ALA A 5 -15.64 66.70 -19.07
C ALA A 5 -14.98 66.78 -17.69
N VAL A 6 -15.78 67.21 -16.72
CA VAL A 6 -15.45 67.43 -15.31
C VAL A 6 -15.46 66.10 -14.56
N ALA A 7 -14.44 65.86 -13.73
CA ALA A 7 -14.33 64.73 -12.84
C ALA A 7 -15.23 64.91 -11.60
N ALA A 8 -15.98 63.86 -11.24
CA ALA A 8 -16.64 63.74 -9.94
C ALA A 8 -15.98 62.60 -9.17
N VAL A 9 -15.46 62.92 -7.99
CA VAL A 9 -14.88 61.97 -7.02
C VAL A 9 -15.99 61.45 -6.12
N LEU A 10 -16.07 60.12 -5.95
CA LEU A 10 -16.87 59.47 -4.90
C LEU A 10 -15.95 58.60 -4.01
N PRO A 11 -16.24 58.47 -2.70
CA PRO A 11 -15.29 57.96 -1.72
C PRO A 11 -15.29 56.43 -1.64
N LEU A 12 -14.10 55.87 -1.45
CA LEU A 12 -13.83 54.44 -1.27
C LEU A 12 -14.23 54.01 0.15
N VAL A 13 -15.24 53.15 0.27
CA VAL A 13 -15.55 52.42 1.50
C VAL A 13 -14.89 51.04 1.39
N MET A 14 -13.94 50.73 2.28
CA MET A 14 -13.37 49.39 2.40
C MET A 14 -14.37 48.47 3.10
N LEU A 15 -14.92 47.49 2.37
CA LEU A 15 -15.52 46.29 2.96
C LEU A 15 -14.46 45.19 3.01
N VAL A 16 -14.19 44.69 4.21
CA VAL A 16 -13.47 43.44 4.45
C VAL A 16 -14.42 42.30 4.09
N GLY A 17 -14.23 41.69 2.92
CA GLY A 17 -15.01 40.55 2.45
C GLY A 17 -14.33 39.23 2.78
N ALA A 18 -15.01 38.39 3.56
CA ALA A 18 -14.68 36.97 3.67
C ALA A 18 -14.72 36.32 2.29
N ALA A 19 -13.68 35.56 1.94
CA ALA A 19 -13.59 34.85 0.66
C ALA A 19 -14.65 33.75 0.59
N ALA A 20 -15.60 33.90 -0.34
CA ALA A 20 -16.47 32.81 -0.77
C ALA A 20 -15.67 31.85 -1.69
N PRO A 21 -16.01 30.55 -1.73
CA PRO A 21 -15.27 29.59 -2.55
C PRO A 21 -15.51 29.90 -4.03
N HIS A 22 -14.43 30.18 -4.76
CA HIS A 22 -14.48 30.28 -6.22
C HIS A 22 -14.75 28.89 -6.80
N VAL A 23 -15.94 28.69 -7.36
CA VAL A 23 -16.22 27.57 -8.27
C VAL A 23 -15.43 27.85 -9.54
N ARG A 24 -14.31 27.13 -9.73
CA ARG A 24 -13.46 27.17 -10.92
C ARG A 24 -14.22 26.59 -12.12
N GLY A 25 -14.04 27.21 -13.29
CA GLY A 25 -14.65 26.75 -14.54
C GLY A 25 -13.87 25.59 -15.17
N PRO A 26 -14.41 24.94 -16.22
CA PRO A 26 -13.77 23.79 -16.90
C PRO A 26 -12.43 24.12 -17.61
N ALA A 27 -12.05 25.40 -17.72
CA ALA A 27 -10.73 25.82 -18.23
C ALA A 27 -9.62 25.82 -17.15
N ASP A 28 -9.95 25.56 -15.89
CA ASP A 28 -9.04 25.60 -14.73
C ASP A 28 -8.79 24.21 -14.09
N ALA A 29 -9.26 23.12 -14.72
CA ALA A 29 -9.02 21.77 -14.23
C ALA A 29 -7.55 21.38 -14.48
N PRO A 30 -6.83 20.85 -13.47
CA PRO A 30 -5.44 20.50 -13.63
C PRO A 30 -5.30 19.28 -14.57
N ASP A 31 -4.28 19.31 -15.42
CA ASP A 31 -3.94 18.25 -16.38
C ASP A 31 -3.45 16.96 -15.69
N ARG A 32 -3.05 17.07 -14.42
CA ARG A 32 -2.49 16.01 -13.58
C ARG A 32 -2.93 16.17 -12.12
N PRO A 33 -2.76 15.16 -11.27
CA PRO A 33 -2.97 15.28 -9.82
C PRO A 33 -2.13 16.40 -9.19
N VAL A 34 -2.63 17.02 -8.13
CA VAL A 34 -1.89 18.05 -7.39
C VAL A 34 -1.92 17.69 -5.92
N VAL A 35 -0.75 17.37 -5.36
CA VAL A 35 -0.59 17.05 -3.95
C VAL A 35 -0.84 18.29 -3.10
N ASP A 36 -1.67 18.12 -2.07
CA ASP A 36 -1.91 19.12 -1.05
C ASP A 36 -0.93 18.90 0.12
N ALA A 37 0.20 19.62 0.07
CA ALA A 37 1.24 19.46 1.08
C ALA A 37 0.80 19.90 2.49
N ALA A 38 -0.25 20.72 2.61
CA ALA A 38 -0.81 21.09 3.92
C ALA A 38 -1.62 19.93 4.50
N PHE A 39 -2.47 19.29 3.68
CA PHE A 39 -3.15 18.06 4.06
C PHE A 39 -2.14 16.98 4.47
N LEU A 40 -1.15 16.71 3.62
CA LEU A 40 -0.10 15.72 3.88
C LEU A 40 0.53 15.90 5.27
N TYR A 41 1.02 17.10 5.59
CA TYR A 41 1.65 17.32 6.89
C TYR A 41 0.66 17.28 8.05
N ASN A 42 -0.58 17.71 7.86
CA ASN A 42 -1.60 17.61 8.91
C ASN A 42 -1.86 16.15 9.27
N GLU A 43 -1.96 15.26 8.29
CA GLU A 43 -2.12 13.81 8.53
C GLU A 43 -0.90 13.24 9.26
N LEU A 44 0.32 13.56 8.79
CA LEU A 44 1.56 13.14 9.45
C LEU A 44 1.63 13.62 10.91
N TYR A 45 1.34 14.90 11.15
CA TYR A 45 1.37 15.45 12.50
C TYR A 45 0.30 14.79 13.37
N PHE A 46 -0.90 14.58 12.84
CA PHE A 46 -1.99 13.94 13.58
C PHE A 46 -1.62 12.51 13.95
N LEU A 47 -1.21 11.68 12.98
CA LEU A 47 -0.92 10.27 13.25
C LEU A 47 0.25 10.12 14.23
N ALA A 48 1.34 10.89 14.04
CA ALA A 48 2.53 10.80 14.88
C ALA A 48 2.30 11.30 16.33
N THR A 49 1.27 12.13 16.55
CA THR A 49 0.98 12.69 17.87
C THR A 49 -0.20 12.02 18.58
N ASN A 50 -1.01 11.24 17.86
CA ASN A 50 -2.20 10.59 18.39
C ASN A 50 -2.11 9.06 18.43
N PHE A 51 -1.21 8.39 17.70
CA PHE A 51 -1.05 6.93 17.71
C PHE A 51 0.40 6.54 18.03
N ILE A 52 0.71 6.44 19.32
CA ILE A 52 2.11 6.44 19.82
C ILE A 52 2.64 5.03 20.06
N PHE A 53 1.80 4.00 20.05
CA PHE A 53 2.24 2.61 20.27
C PHE A 53 1.62 1.68 19.23
N ARG A 54 2.37 1.41 18.15
CA ARG A 54 1.89 0.64 16.99
C ARG A 54 2.67 -0.66 16.81
N ALA A 55 3.23 -1.21 17.89
CA ALA A 55 3.98 -2.46 17.80
C ALA A 55 3.07 -3.60 17.32
N ALA A 56 3.54 -4.32 16.31
CA ALA A 56 2.79 -5.40 15.66
C ALA A 56 2.18 -6.36 16.68
N GLY A 57 0.86 -6.52 16.60
CA GLY A 57 0.10 -7.42 17.45
C GLY A 57 -0.04 -7.02 18.93
N ALA A 58 0.56 -5.92 19.38
CA ALA A 58 0.62 -5.54 20.80
C ALA A 58 -0.70 -4.96 21.37
N ASP A 59 -1.72 -4.79 20.54
CA ASP A 59 -3.00 -4.16 20.87
C ASP A 59 -4.17 -5.16 20.80
N GLY A 60 -3.97 -6.38 21.33
CA GLY A 60 -4.98 -7.44 21.45
C GLY A 60 -5.80 -7.77 20.18
N PRO A 61 -6.83 -8.62 20.26
CA PRO A 61 -7.66 -8.99 19.12
C PRO A 61 -8.88 -8.05 18.94
N LEU A 62 -9.09 -7.56 17.71
CA LEU A 62 -10.21 -6.70 17.30
C LEU A 62 -11.60 -7.29 17.65
N ALA A 63 -11.71 -8.61 17.66
CA ALA A 63 -12.95 -9.32 17.97
C ALA A 63 -13.33 -9.29 19.46
N ASN A 64 -12.40 -8.94 20.35
CA ASN A 64 -12.65 -8.86 21.79
C ASN A 64 -12.18 -7.51 22.35
N PRO A 65 -13.00 -6.45 22.26
CA PRO A 65 -12.69 -5.13 22.81
C PRO A 65 -12.39 -5.12 24.32
N ALA A 66 -12.79 -6.17 25.06
CA ALA A 66 -12.57 -6.32 26.49
C ALA A 66 -11.27 -7.10 26.83
N ASP A 67 -10.45 -7.45 25.85
CA ASP A 67 -9.17 -8.14 26.08
C ASP A 67 -8.25 -7.25 26.94
N PRO A 68 -7.63 -7.78 28.01
CA PRO A 68 -6.73 -7.00 28.85
C PRO A 68 -5.45 -6.54 28.12
N ASN A 69 -5.16 -7.08 26.93
CA ASN A 69 -4.07 -6.62 26.07
C ASN A 69 -4.48 -5.50 25.11
N ASN A 70 -5.78 -5.19 24.96
CA ASN A 70 -6.18 -4.00 24.21
C ASN A 70 -5.75 -2.76 25.00
N LEU A 71 -5.09 -1.83 24.32
CA LEU A 71 -4.65 -0.61 24.94
C LEU A 71 -5.86 0.24 25.36
N PRO A 72 -5.81 0.91 26.51
CA PRO A 72 -6.92 1.78 26.87
C PRO A 72 -6.99 2.97 25.89
N PRO A 73 -8.19 3.55 25.64
CA PRO A 73 -8.41 4.60 24.63
C PRO A 73 -7.59 5.90 24.80
N ASN A 74 -6.78 6.02 25.84
CA ASN A 74 -5.88 7.15 26.07
C ASN A 74 -4.42 6.86 25.65
N TYR A 75 -4.12 5.66 25.15
CA TYR A 75 -2.83 5.28 24.56
C TYR A 75 -2.88 5.31 23.03
N ASN A 76 -4.05 5.00 22.43
CA ASN A 76 -4.31 4.96 20.99
C ASN A 76 -3.29 4.10 20.23
N GLY A 77 -3.58 2.81 20.09
CA GLY A 77 -2.72 1.81 19.48
C GLY A 77 -2.98 1.55 18.00
N ALA A 78 -2.50 0.40 17.53
CA ALA A 78 -2.66 -0.04 16.15
C ALA A 78 -4.15 -0.17 15.75
N GLN A 79 -5.02 -0.66 16.64
CA GLN A 79 -6.45 -0.81 16.32
C GLN A 79 -7.14 0.54 16.11
N GLU A 80 -6.92 1.51 17.01
CA GLU A 80 -7.48 2.85 16.83
C GLU A 80 -6.93 3.55 15.59
N PHE A 81 -5.65 3.33 15.28
CA PHE A 81 -5.03 3.86 14.07
C PHE A 81 -5.71 3.33 12.80
N TYR A 82 -5.90 2.01 12.67
CA TYR A 82 -6.61 1.44 11.50
C TYR A 82 -8.05 1.96 11.39
N GLN A 83 -8.76 2.07 12.52
CA GLN A 83 -10.11 2.65 12.53
C GLN A 83 -10.12 4.10 12.06
N TRP A 84 -9.19 4.92 12.54
CA TRP A 84 -9.04 6.31 12.12
C TRP A 84 -8.67 6.40 10.64
N PHE A 85 -7.65 5.67 10.19
CA PHE A 85 -7.20 5.69 8.80
C PHE A 85 -8.33 5.28 7.85
N ALA A 86 -9.08 4.22 8.18
CA ALA A 86 -10.25 3.80 7.42
C ALA A 86 -11.33 4.90 7.34
N GLN A 87 -11.60 5.60 8.44
CA GLN A 87 -12.56 6.70 8.48
C GLN A 87 -12.08 7.90 7.66
N GLU A 88 -10.82 8.29 7.83
CA GLU A 88 -10.19 9.41 7.15
C GLU A 88 -10.18 9.20 5.62
N MET A 89 -9.75 8.02 5.17
CA MET A 89 -9.72 7.65 3.76
C MET A 89 -11.10 7.45 3.11
N THR A 90 -12.17 7.29 3.90
CA THR A 90 -13.55 7.17 3.37
C THR A 90 -14.39 8.43 3.60
N ASN A 91 -13.81 9.46 4.22
CA ASN A 91 -14.51 10.69 4.56
C ASN A 91 -14.74 11.57 3.33
N ALA A 92 -16.00 11.89 3.05
CA ALA A 92 -16.41 12.61 1.86
C ALA A 92 -16.32 14.16 1.98
N ASP A 93 -15.89 14.69 3.13
CA ASP A 93 -15.70 16.13 3.33
C ASP A 93 -14.50 16.64 2.52
N ALA A 94 -14.55 17.89 2.06
CA ALA A 94 -13.51 18.51 1.26
C ALA A 94 -12.17 18.68 1.99
N ALA A 95 -12.19 18.75 3.32
CA ALA A 95 -10.97 18.78 4.15
C ALA A 95 -10.22 17.44 4.16
N HIS A 96 -10.92 16.34 3.85
CA HIS A 96 -10.43 14.97 3.85
C HIS A 96 -10.35 14.45 2.39
N MET A 97 -10.88 13.26 2.07
CA MET A 97 -10.84 12.70 0.71
C MET A 97 -11.77 13.36 -0.31
N GLY A 98 -12.63 14.29 0.13
CA GLY A 98 -13.56 15.01 -0.74
C GLY A 98 -14.70 14.15 -1.27
N PRO A 99 -15.56 14.68 -2.15
CA PRO A 99 -16.76 13.98 -2.63
C PRO A 99 -16.57 12.56 -3.18
N LEU A 100 -15.40 12.20 -3.72
CA LEU A 100 -15.12 10.82 -4.14
C LEU A 100 -14.78 9.88 -2.98
N GLY A 101 -14.48 10.39 -1.79
CA GLY A 101 -14.29 9.64 -0.53
C GLY A 101 -15.37 8.59 -0.26
N ARG A 102 -16.62 8.92 -0.58
CA ARG A 102 -17.78 8.01 -0.44
C ARG A 102 -17.70 6.73 -1.30
N PHE A 103 -16.86 6.73 -2.34
CA PHE A 103 -16.66 5.57 -3.22
C PHE A 103 -15.63 4.59 -2.67
N LEU A 104 -14.83 5.01 -1.69
CA LEU A 104 -13.86 4.14 -1.07
C LEU A 104 -14.51 3.16 -0.10
N THR A 105 -13.88 2.00 0.04
CA THR A 105 -14.24 0.97 1.02
C THR A 105 -12.98 0.50 1.72
N ALA A 106 -12.98 0.57 3.05
CA ALA A 106 -11.93 0.03 3.90
C ALA A 106 -12.24 -1.42 4.31
N LYS A 107 -11.21 -2.28 4.35
CA LYS A 107 -11.29 -3.69 4.74
C LYS A 107 -10.06 -4.12 5.52
N ASP A 108 -10.29 -4.58 6.74
CA ASP A 108 -9.32 -5.27 7.59
C ASP A 108 -9.09 -6.71 7.10
N HIS A 109 -7.84 -7.15 7.10
CA HIS A 109 -7.44 -8.52 6.78
C HIS A 109 -6.64 -9.10 7.93
N ILE A 110 -7.32 -9.97 8.67
CA ILE A 110 -6.86 -10.42 9.97
C ILE A 110 -6.12 -11.75 9.85
N TYR A 111 -4.86 -11.76 10.28
CA TYR A 111 -4.02 -12.94 10.32
C TYR A 111 -3.95 -13.48 11.76
N PRO A 112 -4.47 -14.70 12.02
CA PRO A 112 -4.44 -15.29 13.35
C PRO A 112 -3.03 -15.79 13.67
N THR A 113 -2.40 -15.27 14.72
CA THR A 113 -1.24 -15.91 15.36
C THR A 113 -1.64 -16.46 16.73
N ARG A 114 -0.88 -17.42 17.29
CA ARG A 114 -1.27 -18.13 18.54
C ARG A 114 -1.37 -17.23 19.79
N VAL A 115 -0.87 -16.00 19.74
CA VAL A 115 -0.81 -15.07 20.89
C VAL A 115 -1.14 -13.61 20.51
N TRP A 116 -0.96 -13.22 19.24
CA TRP A 116 -1.17 -11.85 18.74
C TRP A 116 -2.00 -11.83 17.46
N GLN A 117 -2.57 -10.69 17.09
CA GLN A 117 -3.33 -10.53 15.86
C GLN A 117 -2.66 -9.50 14.96
N LEU A 118 -2.35 -9.89 13.72
CA LEU A 118 -1.89 -8.93 12.70
C LEU A 118 -3.07 -8.49 11.84
N ASN A 119 -3.04 -7.25 11.35
CA ASN A 119 -4.08 -6.71 10.48
C ASN A 119 -3.50 -5.97 9.28
N ASP A 120 -3.77 -6.43 8.07
CA ASP A 120 -3.52 -5.63 6.88
C ASP A 120 -4.78 -4.86 6.47
N LEU A 121 -4.78 -3.55 6.68
CA LEU A 121 -5.87 -2.69 6.24
C LEU A 121 -5.69 -2.35 4.76
N SER A 122 -6.75 -2.48 3.97
CA SER A 122 -6.78 -1.94 2.61
C SER A 122 -7.95 -1.01 2.40
N VAL A 123 -7.73 0.08 1.66
CA VAL A 123 -8.78 1.00 1.23
C VAL A 123 -8.83 1.02 -0.29
N THR A 124 -10.00 0.73 -0.85
CA THR A 124 -10.18 0.46 -2.29
C THR A 124 -11.18 1.42 -2.90
N ILE A 125 -10.80 2.07 -4.01
CA ILE A 125 -11.74 2.65 -4.98
C ILE A 125 -11.78 1.74 -6.22
N PRO A 126 -12.92 1.06 -6.50
CA PRO A 126 -12.99 0.23 -7.69
C PRO A 126 -12.91 1.09 -8.96
N GLY A 127 -12.22 0.57 -9.99
CA GLY A 127 -12.18 1.18 -11.31
C GLY A 127 -13.49 0.96 -12.08
N GLN A 128 -13.80 1.82 -13.04
CA GLN A 128 -15.06 1.71 -13.80
C GLN A 128 -14.93 0.89 -15.10
N ASP A 129 -13.79 0.91 -15.81
CA ASP A 129 -13.62 0.25 -17.12
C ASP A 129 -12.78 -1.02 -17.02
N CYS A 130 -11.84 -1.01 -16.07
CA CYS A 130 -10.93 -2.12 -15.84
C CYS A 130 -10.78 -2.43 -14.35
N PRO A 131 -11.89 -2.70 -13.64
CA PRO A 131 -11.89 -2.99 -12.21
C PRO A 131 -11.01 -4.19 -11.82
N GLY A 132 -10.82 -5.15 -12.73
CA GLY A 132 -10.01 -6.35 -12.49
C GLY A 132 -8.50 -6.12 -12.49
N GLN A 133 -8.00 -4.94 -12.86
CA GLN A 133 -6.60 -4.59 -12.72
C GLN A 133 -6.41 -3.58 -11.58
N VAL A 134 -5.38 -3.77 -10.76
CA VAL A 134 -5.18 -3.04 -9.51
C VAL A 134 -3.85 -2.28 -9.51
N ALA A 135 -3.89 -0.98 -9.23
CA ALA A 135 -2.72 -0.20 -8.84
C ALA A 135 -2.70 -0.06 -7.31
N LEU A 136 -1.60 -0.47 -6.68
CA LEU A 136 -1.46 -0.46 -5.22
C LEU A 136 -0.44 0.60 -4.79
N ILE A 137 -0.86 1.48 -3.90
CA ILE A 137 0.02 2.24 -3.01
C ILE A 137 0.12 1.44 -1.71
N ALA A 138 1.31 1.35 -1.12
CA ALA A 138 1.50 0.63 0.13
C ALA A 138 2.45 1.37 1.08
N GLY A 139 2.35 1.01 2.35
CA GLY A 139 3.32 1.26 3.40
C GLY A 139 3.04 0.33 4.58
N HIS A 140 3.90 0.34 5.58
CA HIS A 140 3.59 -0.32 6.85
C HIS A 140 3.16 0.71 7.89
N ASN A 141 2.56 0.21 8.97
CA ASN A 141 2.10 1.04 10.07
C ASN A 141 2.66 0.64 11.42
N ASP A 142 3.26 -0.54 11.49
CA ASP A 142 3.83 -1.02 12.72
C ASP A 142 5.14 -0.33 13.02
N SER A 143 5.54 -0.47 14.27
CA SER A 143 6.75 0.13 14.83
C SER A 143 7.64 -0.94 15.41
N THR A 144 8.96 -0.77 15.39
CA THR A 144 9.82 -1.69 16.14
C THR A 144 9.45 -1.71 17.63
N PRO A 145 9.35 -2.92 18.23
CA PRO A 145 9.06 -3.04 19.65
C PRO A 145 10.23 -2.51 20.51
N THR A 146 9.97 -1.59 21.44
CA THR A 146 10.97 -1.12 22.42
C THR A 146 10.94 -1.92 23.73
N SER A 147 11.83 -1.58 24.69
CA SER A 147 12.19 -2.45 25.82
C SER A 147 11.00 -3.09 26.57
N THR A 148 11.14 -4.38 26.87
CA THR A 148 10.14 -5.27 27.50
C THR A 148 9.52 -4.76 28.80
N SER A 149 10.18 -3.86 29.53
CA SER A 149 9.73 -3.40 30.85
C SER A 149 8.41 -2.60 30.84
N VAL A 150 8.08 -1.96 29.71
CA VAL A 150 6.89 -1.11 29.56
C VAL A 150 5.75 -1.83 28.85
N ALA A 151 6.01 -2.68 27.85
CA ALA A 151 5.00 -3.64 27.37
C ALA A 151 4.44 -4.45 28.55
N ASN A 152 5.30 -4.83 29.49
CA ASN A 152 4.91 -5.44 30.77
C ASN A 152 4.18 -4.47 31.72
N GLY A 153 4.38 -3.15 31.64
CA GLY A 153 3.69 -2.15 32.47
C GLY A 153 2.29 -1.76 31.96
N ALA A 154 2.14 -1.62 30.63
CA ALA A 154 0.87 -1.40 29.94
C ALA A 154 -0.03 -2.64 30.02
N ALA A 155 0.54 -3.85 29.81
CA ALA A 155 -0.16 -5.11 30.03
C ALA A 155 -0.58 -5.34 31.49
N ASN A 156 0.03 -4.63 32.44
CA ASN A 156 -0.34 -4.65 33.87
C ASN A 156 -1.30 -3.51 34.27
N GLY A 157 -1.85 -2.74 33.32
CA GLY A 157 -2.86 -1.71 33.57
C GLY A 157 -2.36 -0.46 34.29
N SER A 158 -1.05 -0.20 34.29
CA SER A 158 -0.47 0.99 34.91
C SER A 158 -0.56 2.19 33.96
N ALA A 159 -1.28 3.25 34.36
CA ALA A 159 -1.36 4.49 33.61
C ALA A 159 0.01 5.22 33.59
N THR A 160 0.69 5.18 32.45
CA THR A 160 1.85 6.03 32.17
C THR A 160 1.34 7.35 31.59
N PRO A 161 1.74 8.53 32.11
CA PRO A 161 1.34 9.81 31.54
C PRO A 161 1.85 10.00 30.10
N MET A 162 1.03 10.56 29.21
CA MET A 162 1.43 10.89 27.82
C MET A 162 2.70 11.77 27.73
N THR A 163 2.95 12.61 28.73
CA THR A 163 4.17 13.44 28.81
C THR A 163 5.44 12.62 29.07
N GLY A 164 5.33 11.43 29.67
CA GLY A 164 6.43 10.47 29.82
C GLY A 164 6.64 9.63 28.56
N MET A 165 5.59 9.44 27.75
CA MET A 165 5.63 8.73 26.46
C MET A 165 6.23 9.57 25.33
N ARG A 166 6.06 10.88 25.36
CA ARG A 166 6.66 11.80 24.36
C ARG A 166 8.16 12.06 24.56
N GLY A 167 8.80 11.48 25.57
CA GLY A 167 10.19 11.75 25.94
C GLY A 167 11.03 10.52 26.25
N GLY A 168 10.66 9.34 25.71
CA GLY A 168 11.44 8.10 25.84
C GLY A 168 11.28 7.17 24.63
N ASN A 169 11.91 5.99 24.68
CA ASN A 169 11.88 5.02 23.58
C ASN A 169 10.58 4.21 23.59
N TRP A 170 9.49 4.72 23.02
CA TRP A 170 8.14 4.13 23.17
C TRP A 170 7.62 3.37 21.95
N GLY A 171 8.43 3.15 20.91
CA GLY A 171 8.05 2.30 19.78
C GLY A 171 6.83 2.87 19.06
N ASN A 172 6.91 4.13 18.63
CA ASN A 172 5.83 4.83 17.94
C ASN A 172 5.80 4.57 16.43
N GLY A 173 6.82 3.91 15.87
CA GLY A 173 6.91 3.76 14.42
C GLY A 173 6.87 5.14 13.81
N SER A 174 7.66 6.00 14.46
CA SER A 174 8.47 7.02 13.85
C SER A 174 7.75 7.83 12.77
N ALA A 175 7.56 9.13 12.99
CA ALA A 175 7.19 10.04 11.90
C ALA A 175 8.04 9.81 10.63
N TYR A 176 9.25 9.26 10.75
CA TYR A 176 10.13 8.81 9.67
C TYR A 176 9.74 7.45 9.10
N ASP A 177 9.51 6.44 9.95
CA ASP A 177 9.28 5.04 9.56
C ASP A 177 8.05 4.38 10.21
N ALA A 178 6.92 4.22 9.52
CA ALA A 178 6.60 4.72 8.18
C ALA A 178 5.54 5.83 8.20
N GLY A 179 5.41 6.59 9.31
CA GLY A 179 4.38 7.64 9.44
C GLY A 179 4.35 8.64 8.28
N SER A 180 5.52 9.06 7.80
CA SER A 180 5.64 9.92 6.61
C SER A 180 5.15 9.25 5.33
N GLY A 181 5.45 7.95 5.16
CA GLY A 181 4.99 7.12 4.04
C GLY A 181 3.49 6.95 4.01
N GLU A 182 2.88 6.69 5.16
CA GLU A 182 1.43 6.63 5.32
C GLU A 182 0.77 7.96 4.90
N ALA A 183 1.28 9.08 5.40
CA ALA A 183 0.77 10.40 5.08
C ALA A 183 0.98 10.77 3.59
N MET A 184 2.11 10.39 2.98
CA MET A 184 2.34 10.53 1.54
C MET A 184 1.29 9.73 0.75
N GLY A 185 1.05 8.47 1.10
CA GLY A 185 0.04 7.63 0.47
C GLY A 185 -1.38 8.22 0.57
N MET A 186 -1.75 8.78 1.73
CA MET A 186 -3.02 9.49 1.91
C MET A 186 -3.13 10.70 0.99
N ALA A 187 -2.07 11.51 0.89
CA ALA A 187 -2.04 12.72 0.07
C ALA A 187 -2.03 12.41 -1.45
N GLU A 188 -1.36 11.33 -1.86
CA GLU A 188 -1.40 10.80 -3.23
C GLU A 188 -2.81 10.41 -3.63
N PHE A 189 -3.49 9.65 -2.77
CA PHE A 189 -4.87 9.24 -3.01
C PHE A 189 -5.79 10.46 -3.11
N GLN A 190 -5.69 11.40 -2.17
CA GLN A 190 -6.47 12.63 -2.19
C GLN A 190 -6.22 13.45 -3.47
N ALA A 191 -4.97 13.56 -3.92
CA ALA A 191 -4.61 14.27 -5.15
C ALA A 191 -5.27 13.64 -6.38
N LEU A 192 -5.28 12.31 -6.48
CA LEU A 192 -5.97 11.57 -7.54
C LEU A 192 -7.49 11.82 -7.49
N LEU A 193 -8.12 11.70 -6.32
CA LEU A 193 -9.56 11.92 -6.16
C LEU A 193 -9.97 13.36 -6.54
N ARG A 194 -9.20 14.36 -6.09
CA ARG A 194 -9.45 15.76 -6.45
C ARG A 194 -9.26 16.00 -7.96
N TRP A 195 -8.28 15.36 -8.58
CA TRP A 195 -8.05 15.43 -10.02
C TRP A 195 -9.18 14.80 -10.83
N TYR A 196 -9.64 13.61 -10.45
CA TYR A 196 -10.80 12.97 -11.06
C TYR A 196 -12.03 13.87 -10.97
N GLN A 197 -12.31 14.39 -9.77
CA GLN A 197 -13.44 15.27 -9.55
C GLN A 197 -13.35 16.56 -10.37
N ALA A 198 -12.19 17.21 -10.41
CA ALA A 198 -12.00 18.45 -11.16
C ALA A 198 -12.19 18.26 -12.67
N ASN A 199 -11.89 17.07 -13.19
CA ASN A 199 -11.99 16.74 -14.61
C ASN A 199 -13.30 16.02 -14.99
N GLY A 200 -14.21 15.77 -14.03
CA GLY A 200 -15.43 14.98 -14.28
C GLY A 200 -15.14 13.53 -14.67
N THR A 201 -13.99 13.01 -14.24
CA THR A 201 -13.52 11.66 -14.53
C THR A 201 -13.58 10.76 -13.29
N TYR A 202 -13.22 9.51 -13.48
CA TYR A 202 -13.16 8.45 -12.47
C TYR A 202 -11.99 7.51 -12.81
N PRO A 203 -11.44 6.75 -11.86
CA PRO A 203 -10.38 5.79 -12.15
C PRO A 203 -10.82 4.74 -13.18
N LYS A 204 -9.92 4.44 -14.12
CA LYS A 204 -10.10 3.39 -15.11
C LYS A 204 -9.94 2.02 -14.45
N ARG A 205 -8.88 1.85 -13.68
CA ARG A 205 -8.54 0.64 -12.91
C ARG A 205 -8.80 0.82 -11.43
N THR A 206 -8.89 -0.29 -10.72
CA THR A 206 -9.02 -0.25 -9.26
C THR A 206 -7.74 0.32 -8.65
N ILE A 207 -7.89 1.26 -7.72
CA ILE A 207 -6.76 1.81 -6.96
C ILE A 207 -6.95 1.41 -5.50
N LYS A 208 -5.87 0.89 -4.91
CA LYS A 208 -5.82 0.51 -3.50
C LYS A 208 -4.71 1.24 -2.79
N ILE A 209 -4.95 1.56 -1.52
CA ILE A 209 -3.89 1.80 -0.54
C ILE A 209 -3.91 0.67 0.49
N GLY A 210 -2.76 0.07 0.77
CA GLY A 210 -2.58 -0.97 1.77
C GLY A 210 -1.68 -0.48 2.90
N LEU A 211 -2.04 -0.83 4.14
CA LEU A 211 -1.18 -0.71 5.31
C LEU A 211 -0.88 -2.13 5.80
N PHE A 212 0.39 -2.50 5.78
CA PHE A 212 0.85 -3.83 6.12
C PHE A 212 1.41 -3.85 7.54
N ASP A 213 0.97 -4.82 8.34
CA ASP A 213 1.42 -4.96 9.72
C ASP A 213 2.71 -5.80 9.79
N ASN A 214 3.52 -5.59 10.82
CA ASN A 214 4.73 -6.34 11.10
C ASN A 214 5.76 -6.34 9.95
N GLU A 215 5.96 -5.20 9.30
CA GLU A 215 7.09 -4.96 8.38
C GLU A 215 8.41 -5.12 9.14
N GLU A 216 8.45 -4.59 10.37
CA GLU A 216 9.64 -4.55 11.24
C GLU A 216 10.09 -5.94 11.70
N GLY A 217 9.15 -6.89 11.67
CA GLY A 217 9.40 -8.32 11.87
C GLY A 217 10.01 -9.02 10.65
N GLY A 218 10.21 -8.30 9.54
CA GLY A 218 10.74 -8.78 8.27
C GLY A 218 9.68 -8.99 7.18
N LEU A 219 8.99 -7.93 6.79
CA LEU A 219 7.99 -7.90 5.70
C LEU A 219 6.85 -8.92 5.88
N VAL A 220 6.34 -9.07 7.12
CA VAL A 220 5.38 -10.14 7.41
C VAL A 220 4.01 -9.86 6.82
N GLY A 221 3.43 -8.66 7.03
CA GLY A 221 2.13 -8.29 6.47
C GLY A 221 2.12 -8.30 4.94
N SER A 222 3.03 -7.56 4.30
CA SER A 222 3.15 -7.59 2.83
C SER A 222 3.50 -8.97 2.27
N GLY A 223 4.25 -9.74 3.06
CA GLY A 223 4.41 -11.17 2.90
C GLY A 223 3.04 -11.82 2.80
N ASP A 224 2.30 -11.90 3.90
CA ASP A 224 1.01 -12.55 4.01
C ASP A 224 0.06 -12.05 2.91
N TYR A 225 -0.13 -10.75 2.75
CA TYR A 225 -0.92 -10.12 1.67
C TYR A 225 -0.62 -10.71 0.28
N SER A 226 0.66 -10.83 -0.06
CA SER A 226 1.09 -11.31 -1.37
C SER A 226 1.18 -12.83 -1.46
N GLN A 227 1.10 -13.58 -0.36
CA GLN A 227 1.44 -15.00 -0.34
C GLN A 227 0.48 -15.91 -1.12
N THR A 228 0.93 -17.13 -1.37
CA THR A 228 0.09 -18.31 -1.60
C THR A 228 0.34 -19.25 -0.42
N ASN A 229 -0.60 -19.37 0.54
CA ASN A 229 -0.45 -20.22 1.74
C ASN A 229 -0.45 -21.74 1.45
N VAL A 230 -0.09 -22.14 0.23
CA VAL A 230 -0.06 -23.51 -0.24
C VAL A 230 1.18 -23.71 -1.11
N SER A 231 2.00 -24.73 -0.80
CA SER A 231 3.06 -25.26 -1.67
C SER A 231 2.55 -26.50 -2.39
N THR A 232 3.32 -27.03 -3.33
CA THR A 232 3.15 -28.37 -3.88
C THR A 232 4.35 -29.27 -3.59
N LEU A 233 4.16 -30.58 -3.73
CA LEU A 233 5.25 -31.57 -3.67
C LEU A 233 6.23 -31.38 -4.83
N ALA A 234 7.52 -31.23 -4.52
CA ALA A 234 8.62 -31.17 -5.49
C ALA A 234 9.15 -32.55 -5.90
N ALA A 235 8.70 -33.62 -5.24
CA ALA A 235 8.95 -35.00 -5.62
C ALA A 235 7.78 -35.88 -5.12
N PRO A 236 7.45 -36.99 -5.80
CA PRO A 236 6.54 -37.99 -5.26
C PRO A 236 7.04 -38.50 -3.90
N VAL A 237 6.10 -38.86 -3.03
CA VAL A 237 6.39 -39.40 -1.69
C VAL A 237 5.59 -40.67 -1.49
N THR A 238 6.17 -41.68 -0.86
CA THR A 238 5.51 -42.96 -0.61
C THR A 238 4.99 -43.06 0.82
N ALA A 239 4.02 -43.93 1.06
CA ALA A 239 3.59 -44.33 2.38
C ALA A 239 4.80 -44.75 3.24
N GLY A 240 4.77 -44.39 4.53
CA GLY A 240 5.87 -44.57 5.47
C GLY A 240 6.89 -43.43 5.49
N SER A 241 6.79 -42.45 4.59
CA SER A 241 7.68 -41.29 4.58
C SER A 241 7.38 -40.34 5.75
N THR A 242 8.43 -39.82 6.37
CA THR A 242 8.38 -38.79 7.43
C THR A 242 8.93 -37.44 6.95
N ASN A 243 9.18 -37.31 5.65
CA ASN A 243 9.69 -36.09 5.03
C ASN A 243 9.09 -35.92 3.64
N VAL A 244 8.75 -34.69 3.28
CA VAL A 244 8.29 -34.31 1.93
C VAL A 244 9.19 -33.25 1.33
N LYS A 245 9.40 -33.32 0.01
CA LYS A 245 10.08 -32.27 -0.75
C LYS A 245 9.06 -31.26 -1.22
N VAL A 246 9.29 -29.98 -0.95
CA VAL A 246 8.36 -28.89 -1.25
C VAL A 246 8.94 -28.00 -2.35
N VAL A 247 8.09 -27.52 -3.25
CA VAL A 247 8.50 -26.57 -4.30
C VAL A 247 8.94 -25.24 -3.69
N ALA A 248 8.18 -24.71 -2.73
CA ALA A 248 8.49 -23.48 -2.03
C ALA A 248 8.29 -23.64 -0.52
N ARG A 249 8.97 -22.82 0.29
CA ARG A 249 8.75 -22.72 1.75
C ARG A 249 8.26 -21.37 2.19
N THR A 250 8.69 -20.34 1.46
CA THR A 250 8.30 -18.96 1.73
C THR A 250 6.80 -18.84 1.62
N GLY A 251 6.17 -18.42 2.71
CA GLY A 251 4.77 -18.04 2.68
C GLY A 251 3.73 -19.14 2.74
N VAL A 252 4.08 -20.31 3.30
CA VAL A 252 3.14 -21.44 3.49
C VAL A 252 2.93 -21.72 4.99
N GLY A 253 3.53 -20.92 5.86
CA GLY A 253 3.40 -21.06 7.32
C GLY A 253 4.08 -22.30 7.89
N PHE A 254 5.07 -22.89 7.20
CA PHE A 254 5.78 -24.07 7.72
C PHE A 254 6.56 -23.74 9.00
N ALA A 255 6.09 -24.22 10.14
CA ALA A 255 6.77 -24.11 11.42
C ALA A 255 6.71 -25.43 12.21
N VAL A 256 7.74 -25.69 13.02
CA VAL A 256 7.78 -26.88 13.88
C VAL A 256 6.62 -26.83 14.88
N GLY A 257 5.85 -27.92 14.97
CA GLY A 257 4.65 -28.03 15.78
C GLY A 257 3.36 -27.62 15.06
N GLU A 258 3.44 -27.12 13.82
CA GLU A 258 2.26 -26.86 13.00
C GLU A 258 1.75 -28.13 12.31
N THR A 259 0.45 -28.14 12.04
CA THR A 259 -0.20 -29.16 11.23
C THR A 259 0.12 -28.93 9.75
N LEU A 260 0.71 -29.92 9.10
CA LEU A 260 0.85 -30.02 7.66
C LEU A 260 -0.31 -30.86 7.12
N LEU A 261 -1.11 -30.27 6.23
CA LEU A 261 -2.11 -30.96 5.43
C LEU A 261 -1.51 -31.30 4.07
N VAL A 262 -1.48 -32.59 3.75
CA VAL A 262 -0.93 -33.15 2.51
C VAL A 262 -2.05 -33.65 1.62
N ASP A 263 -1.97 -33.29 0.33
CA ASP A 263 -2.85 -33.75 -0.74
C ASP A 263 -4.36 -33.70 -0.41
N PRO A 264 -4.90 -32.52 -0.06
CA PRO A 264 -6.28 -32.37 0.40
C PRO A 264 -7.36 -32.73 -0.63
N PHE A 265 -6.99 -32.98 -1.88
CA PHE A 265 -7.90 -33.33 -2.99
C PHE A 265 -7.72 -34.76 -3.52
N GLY A 266 -6.63 -35.42 -3.16
CA GLY A 266 -6.40 -36.84 -3.42
C GLY A 266 -6.67 -37.67 -2.16
N GLY A 267 -5.60 -38.19 -1.55
CA GLY A 267 -5.66 -38.84 -0.25
C GLY A 267 -5.27 -37.86 0.85
N PRO A 268 -6.20 -37.14 1.50
CA PRO A 268 -5.85 -36.13 2.49
C PRO A 268 -5.17 -36.76 3.71
N GLU A 269 -4.01 -36.23 4.08
CA GLU A 269 -3.28 -36.63 5.28
C GLU A 269 -2.87 -35.43 6.13
N THR A 270 -2.86 -35.62 7.45
CA THR A 270 -2.49 -34.58 8.41
C THR A 270 -1.39 -35.09 9.31
N VAL A 271 -0.29 -34.34 9.36
CA VAL A 271 0.91 -34.66 10.14
C VAL A 271 1.41 -33.42 10.88
N THR A 272 2.22 -33.60 11.91
CA THR A 272 2.82 -32.50 12.68
C THR A 272 4.24 -32.26 12.21
N ILE A 273 4.58 -31.04 11.82
CA ILE A 273 5.92 -30.67 11.37
C ILE A 273 6.90 -30.78 12.54
N THR A 274 8.01 -31.47 12.32
CA THR A 274 9.09 -31.68 13.30
C THR A 274 10.39 -30.98 12.90
N ALA A 275 10.60 -30.69 11.61
CA ALA A 275 11.69 -29.85 11.14
C ALA A 275 11.37 -29.20 9.79
N VAL A 276 11.88 -27.99 9.57
CA VAL A 276 11.76 -27.25 8.30
C VAL A 276 13.14 -27.17 7.65
N GLY A 277 13.37 -28.03 6.66
CA GLY A 277 14.58 -28.06 5.83
C GLY A 277 14.47 -27.15 4.60
N THR A 278 15.35 -27.25 3.60
CA THR A 278 15.39 -26.43 2.37
C THR A 278 14.41 -26.92 1.30
N ALA A 279 13.96 -25.99 0.43
CA ALA A 279 13.03 -26.27 -0.68
C ALA A 279 13.73 -26.98 -1.86
N GLY A 280 12.92 -27.49 -2.80
CA GLY A 280 13.36 -28.14 -4.04
C GLY A 280 13.43 -29.68 -3.93
N ALA A 281 13.45 -30.34 -5.09
CA ALA A 281 13.51 -31.80 -5.18
C ALA A 281 14.77 -32.40 -4.54
N THR A 282 15.87 -31.63 -4.51
CA THR A 282 17.15 -31.99 -3.87
C THR A 282 17.32 -31.37 -2.46
N GLY A 283 16.32 -30.61 -1.99
CA GLY A 283 16.35 -29.95 -0.69
C GLY A 283 16.16 -30.91 0.49
N THR A 284 16.38 -30.44 1.72
CA THR A 284 16.17 -31.25 2.92
C THR A 284 14.69 -31.44 3.27
N GLY A 285 13.78 -30.62 2.73
CA GLY A 285 12.32 -30.83 2.80
C GLY A 285 11.69 -30.53 4.16
N ILE A 286 10.40 -30.85 4.31
CA ILE A 286 9.67 -30.70 5.57
C ILE A 286 9.59 -32.08 6.23
N THR A 287 10.16 -32.20 7.43
CA THR A 287 10.09 -33.42 8.25
C THR A 287 8.91 -33.32 9.20
N PHE A 288 8.22 -34.43 9.42
CA PHE A 288 7.00 -34.48 10.22
C PHE A 288 6.81 -35.85 10.88
N ALA A 289 5.85 -35.92 11.80
CA ALA A 289 5.37 -37.15 12.41
C ALA A 289 3.85 -37.07 12.64
N PRO A 290 3.09 -38.19 12.54
CA PRO A 290 3.54 -39.54 12.16
C PRO A 290 3.92 -39.64 10.67
N ALA A 291 4.41 -40.81 10.24
CA ALA A 291 4.68 -41.07 8.82
C ALA A 291 3.37 -41.09 8.00
N LEU A 292 3.45 -40.75 6.71
CA LEU A 292 2.31 -40.80 5.80
C LEU A 292 1.78 -42.23 5.64
N ALA A 293 0.48 -42.38 5.49
CA ALA A 293 -0.23 -43.64 5.31
C ALA A 293 -0.43 -44.00 3.83
N ALA A 294 -0.32 -43.04 2.91
CA ALA A 294 -0.52 -43.19 1.48
C ALA A 294 0.65 -42.62 0.66
N ASP A 295 0.68 -43.04 -0.61
CA ASP A 295 1.54 -42.43 -1.62
C ASP A 295 0.90 -41.13 -2.12
N HIS A 296 1.71 -40.10 -2.37
CA HIS A 296 1.27 -38.87 -3.02
C HIS A 296 2.15 -38.53 -4.22
N VAL A 297 1.50 -38.02 -5.25
CA VAL A 297 2.13 -37.73 -6.54
C VAL A 297 2.86 -36.39 -6.52
N LEU A 298 3.81 -36.22 -7.44
CA LEU A 298 4.43 -34.93 -7.72
C LEU A 298 3.35 -33.86 -7.95
N GLY A 299 3.53 -32.67 -7.37
CA GLY A 299 2.58 -31.56 -7.51
C GLY A 299 1.41 -31.57 -6.53
N ALA A 300 1.26 -32.59 -5.67
CA ALA A 300 0.17 -32.60 -4.70
C ALA A 300 0.24 -31.38 -3.75
N PRO A 301 -0.89 -30.71 -3.44
CA PRO A 301 -0.89 -29.50 -2.60
C PRO A 301 -0.54 -29.79 -1.14
N LEU A 302 0.08 -28.80 -0.50
CA LEU A 302 0.59 -28.83 0.87
C LEU A 302 0.31 -27.49 1.52
N SER A 303 -0.28 -27.49 2.71
CA SER A 303 -0.50 -26.28 3.50
C SER A 303 -0.15 -26.53 4.94
N ALA A 304 0.34 -25.50 5.65
CA ALA A 304 0.53 -25.58 7.09
C ALA A 304 -0.35 -24.57 7.84
N GLY A 305 -0.87 -24.98 9.00
CA GLY A 305 -1.80 -24.19 9.81
C GLY A 305 -3.28 -24.34 9.41
N ALA A 306 -4.18 -23.94 10.31
CA ALA A 306 -5.63 -24.16 10.17
C ALA A 306 -6.39 -23.04 9.42
N ALA A 307 -5.70 -22.05 8.86
CA ALA A 307 -6.31 -20.91 8.19
C ALA A 307 -5.58 -20.62 6.87
N ASN A 308 -6.19 -20.97 5.73
CA ASN A 308 -5.72 -20.53 4.41
C ASN A 308 -6.10 -19.06 4.19
N VAL A 309 -5.52 -18.17 4.99
CA VAL A 309 -5.90 -16.75 5.04
C VAL A 309 -4.86 -15.80 4.45
N GLY A 310 -3.62 -16.24 4.17
CA GLY A 310 -2.50 -15.33 3.88
C GLY A 310 -2.75 -14.42 2.67
N GLY A 311 -2.85 -15.00 1.48
CA GLY A 311 -2.84 -14.23 0.23
C GLY A 311 -4.13 -13.56 -0.17
N LEU A 312 -4.05 -12.29 -0.56
CA LEU A 312 -5.15 -11.46 -1.08
C LEU A 312 -5.04 -11.14 -2.57
N ILE A 313 -3.93 -11.47 -3.22
CA ILE A 313 -3.76 -11.35 -4.67
C ILE A 313 -4.43 -12.55 -5.35
N PRO A 314 -5.52 -12.36 -6.13
CA PRO A 314 -6.18 -13.48 -6.81
C PRO A 314 -5.29 -14.13 -7.87
N ASP A 315 -5.37 -15.46 -7.99
CA ASP A 315 -4.56 -16.22 -8.96
C ASP A 315 -5.19 -16.29 -10.36
N GLY A 316 -6.38 -15.72 -10.55
CA GLY A 316 -7.09 -15.67 -11.83
C GLY A 316 -6.57 -14.57 -12.77
N PRO A 317 -6.98 -14.58 -14.06
CA PRO A 317 -6.69 -13.50 -14.99
C PRO A 317 -7.23 -12.12 -14.57
N GLN A 318 -8.19 -12.05 -13.64
CA GLN A 318 -8.69 -10.83 -13.01
C GLN A 318 -8.22 -10.72 -11.56
N GLY A 319 -8.18 -9.49 -11.05
CA GLY A 319 -7.59 -9.16 -9.76
C GLY A 319 -6.07 -8.95 -9.83
N GLY A 320 -5.50 -8.84 -11.03
CA GLY A 320 -4.07 -8.72 -11.26
C GLY A 320 -3.55 -7.33 -10.89
N TYR A 321 -2.49 -7.29 -10.08
CA TYR A 321 -1.81 -6.05 -9.72
C TYR A 321 -0.89 -5.64 -10.86
N VAL A 322 -1.08 -4.42 -11.38
CA VAL A 322 -0.29 -3.86 -12.49
C VAL A 322 0.90 -3.03 -12.01
N MET A 323 0.86 -2.58 -10.76
CA MET A 323 1.97 -1.93 -10.08
C MET A 323 1.83 -1.99 -8.56
N VAL A 324 2.96 -1.88 -7.86
CA VAL A 324 3.03 -1.59 -6.41
C VAL A 324 4.00 -0.44 -6.19
N ALA A 325 3.53 0.65 -5.58
CA ALA A 325 4.37 1.77 -5.17
C ALA A 325 4.36 1.82 -3.64
N ASN A 326 5.51 1.56 -3.04
CA ASN A 326 5.66 1.53 -1.59
C ASN A 326 6.26 2.84 -1.12
N MET A 327 5.52 3.58 -0.30
CA MET A 327 5.92 4.90 0.26
C MET A 327 6.70 4.77 1.57
N ASP A 328 7.15 3.57 1.83
CA ASP A 328 7.74 3.09 3.06
C ASP A 328 9.22 3.49 3.21
N GLN A 329 9.58 3.97 4.40
CA GLN A 329 10.91 4.35 4.87
C GLN A 329 11.44 5.78 4.54
N ASN A 330 11.45 6.59 5.61
CA ASN A 330 12.41 7.64 5.98
C ASN A 330 12.14 9.12 5.69
N GLY A 331 10.95 9.54 5.23
CA GLY A 331 10.36 10.89 5.41
C GLY A 331 11.18 12.14 5.04
N ILE A 332 12.40 11.97 4.56
CA ILE A 332 13.42 12.99 4.36
C ILE A 332 14.11 12.66 3.05
N GLU A 333 13.78 13.49 2.08
CA GLU A 333 14.05 13.27 0.68
C GLU A 333 14.59 14.55 0.05
N TYR A 334 15.17 14.42 -1.13
CA TYR A 334 15.39 15.58 -1.99
C TYR A 334 14.05 16.34 -2.16
N PRO A 335 14.02 17.69 -2.13
CA PRO A 335 15.14 18.63 -2.16
C PRO A 335 15.56 19.15 -0.79
N ALA A 336 15.07 18.57 0.31
CA ALA A 336 15.43 19.04 1.63
C ALA A 336 16.94 18.97 1.81
N ARG A 337 17.48 19.90 2.59
CA ARG A 337 18.91 19.89 2.94
C ARG A 337 19.08 19.44 4.36
N HIS A 338 20.15 18.70 4.59
CA HIS A 338 20.61 18.37 5.93
C HIS A 338 20.64 19.63 6.80
N PHE A 339 19.76 19.69 7.79
CA PHE A 339 19.58 20.81 8.71
C PHE A 339 19.28 22.16 8.03
N GLY A 340 18.70 22.17 6.82
CA GLY A 340 18.33 23.37 6.08
C GLY A 340 19.48 24.31 5.74
N THR A 341 20.70 23.77 5.63
CA THR A 341 21.93 24.55 5.40
C THR A 341 22.81 23.96 4.31
N GLU A 342 23.73 24.75 3.75
CA GLU A 342 24.82 24.25 2.90
C GLU A 342 26.08 23.94 3.70
N HIS A 343 26.05 24.10 5.03
CA HIS A 343 27.24 24.07 5.89
C HIS A 343 27.14 23.00 6.98
N PHE A 344 28.13 22.11 7.04
CA PHE A 344 28.13 21.09 8.09
C PHE A 344 28.73 21.59 9.40
N LEU A 345 28.07 21.31 10.54
CA LEU A 345 28.53 21.65 11.90
C LEU A 345 29.22 23.01 11.97
N ASN A 346 28.63 24.00 11.30
CA ASN A 346 29.20 25.33 11.26
C ASN A 346 30.64 25.34 10.70
N ASN A 347 30.81 25.02 9.40
CA ASN A 347 31.97 25.23 8.51
C ASN A 347 33.42 25.07 9.04
N ILE A 348 33.65 24.51 10.23
CA ILE A 348 34.96 24.34 10.88
C ILE A 348 35.89 23.41 10.08
N VAL A 349 35.33 22.67 9.12
CA VAL A 349 36.03 21.62 8.37
C VAL A 349 35.90 21.73 6.84
N GLY A 350 35.36 22.85 6.32
CA GLY A 350 35.42 23.20 4.89
C GLY A 350 34.65 22.28 3.91
N GLY A 351 33.70 21.47 4.41
CA GLY A 351 32.81 20.65 3.59
C GLY A 351 31.42 21.30 3.47
N GLY A 352 30.92 21.45 2.24
CA GLY A 352 29.52 21.79 2.00
C GLY A 352 28.63 20.55 2.12
N VAL A 353 27.38 20.71 2.57
CA VAL A 353 26.41 19.61 2.67
C VAL A 353 25.39 19.71 1.54
N GLY A 354 25.24 18.63 0.78
CA GLY A 354 24.25 18.51 -0.27
C GLY A 354 22.82 18.36 0.26
N PRO A 355 21.81 18.35 -0.63
CA PRO A 355 20.48 17.87 -0.26
C PRO A 355 20.54 16.40 0.16
N TRP A 356 19.48 15.96 0.81
CA TRP A 356 19.21 14.54 1.02
C TRP A 356 18.98 13.85 -0.34
N TYR A 357 19.33 12.57 -0.40
CA TYR A 357 19.14 11.72 -1.56
C TYR A 357 17.86 10.90 -1.38
N THR A 358 17.17 10.71 -2.49
CA THR A 358 15.98 9.87 -2.61
C THR A 358 16.32 8.64 -3.41
N ASN A 359 16.30 7.49 -2.76
CA ASN A 359 16.56 6.23 -3.42
C ASN A 359 15.26 5.60 -3.92
N ILE A 360 15.06 5.60 -5.24
CA ILE A 360 13.89 4.97 -5.86
C ILE A 360 14.29 3.55 -6.30
N ASN A 361 14.09 2.60 -5.40
CA ASN A 361 14.42 1.19 -5.58
C ASN A 361 13.33 0.48 -6.38
N ALA A 362 13.46 0.47 -7.70
CA ALA A 362 12.52 -0.17 -8.59
C ALA A 362 12.84 -1.63 -8.87
N ILE A 363 11.85 -2.36 -9.37
CA ILE A 363 11.98 -3.73 -9.87
C ILE A 363 13.30 -3.94 -10.63
N PRO A 364 14.13 -4.91 -10.22
CA PRO A 364 15.47 -5.03 -10.77
C PRO A 364 15.43 -5.55 -12.21
N LEU A 365 16.33 -5.06 -13.04
CA LEU A 365 16.49 -5.53 -14.44
C LEU A 365 17.65 -6.51 -14.61
N TYR A 366 18.44 -6.77 -13.57
CA TYR A 366 19.50 -7.77 -13.62
C TYR A 366 18.94 -9.19 -13.71
N THR A 367 19.76 -10.09 -14.26
CA THR A 367 19.39 -11.51 -14.50
C THR A 367 20.06 -12.48 -13.54
N THR A 368 20.91 -11.99 -12.65
CA THR A 368 21.69 -12.83 -11.72
C THR A 368 20.96 -12.92 -10.38
N PRO A 369 20.62 -14.13 -9.91
CA PRO A 369 20.00 -14.31 -8.59
C PRO A 369 20.88 -13.80 -7.45
N ASN A 370 20.25 -13.31 -6.38
CA ASN A 370 20.92 -12.90 -5.15
C ASN A 370 20.08 -13.30 -3.92
N THR A 371 20.42 -12.77 -2.74
CA THR A 371 19.74 -13.09 -1.47
C THR A 371 18.36 -12.47 -1.32
N ILE A 372 18.05 -11.42 -2.10
CA ILE A 372 16.75 -10.74 -2.09
C ILE A 372 15.83 -11.39 -3.12
N TYR A 373 16.34 -11.53 -4.34
CA TYR A 373 15.66 -12.08 -5.51
C TYR A 373 16.35 -13.37 -5.94
N ASP A 374 15.82 -14.50 -5.49
CA ASP A 374 16.33 -15.83 -5.82
C ASP A 374 16.09 -16.19 -7.30
N ALA A 375 16.53 -17.38 -7.71
CA ALA A 375 16.40 -17.82 -9.10
C ALA A 375 14.95 -17.84 -9.61
N THR A 376 13.98 -18.15 -8.74
CA THR A 376 12.56 -18.17 -9.10
C THR A 376 12.03 -16.76 -9.27
N ALA A 377 12.38 -15.85 -8.35
CA ALA A 377 12.02 -14.45 -8.45
C ALA A 377 12.57 -13.81 -9.73
N ILE A 378 13.85 -14.05 -10.07
CA ILE A 378 14.44 -13.58 -11.33
C ILE A 378 13.67 -14.11 -12.53
N GLN A 379 13.31 -15.40 -12.54
CA GLN A 379 12.55 -15.95 -13.66
C GLN A 379 11.16 -15.30 -13.80
N ARG A 380 10.46 -15.00 -12.70
CA ARG A 380 9.19 -14.25 -12.70
C ARG A 380 9.37 -12.82 -13.22
N ILE A 381 10.41 -12.12 -12.78
CA ILE A 381 10.72 -10.76 -13.25
C ILE A 381 11.03 -10.77 -14.76
N GLN A 382 11.82 -11.73 -15.24
CA GLN A 382 12.17 -11.85 -16.66
C GLN A 382 10.95 -12.24 -17.52
N HIS A 383 10.04 -13.04 -16.97
CA HIS A 383 8.76 -13.33 -17.62
C HIS A 383 7.91 -12.07 -17.81
N ASN A 384 7.93 -11.16 -16.84
CA ASN A 384 7.22 -9.89 -16.89
C ASN A 384 8.10 -8.69 -17.34
N LEU A 385 9.20 -8.95 -18.05
CA LEU A 385 10.24 -7.94 -18.31
C LEU A 385 9.73 -6.70 -19.05
N VAL A 386 8.79 -6.88 -19.99
CA VAL A 386 8.21 -5.77 -20.78
C VAL A 386 7.44 -4.81 -19.86
N ALA A 387 6.64 -5.34 -18.93
CA ALA A 387 5.92 -4.51 -17.97
C ALA A 387 6.88 -3.89 -16.95
N ALA A 388 7.90 -4.62 -16.50
CA ALA A 388 8.93 -4.10 -15.61
C ALA A 388 9.66 -2.89 -16.23
N GLN A 389 10.07 -2.99 -17.50
CA GLN A 389 10.71 -1.89 -18.24
C GLN A 389 9.75 -0.71 -18.44
N ALA A 390 8.53 -0.97 -18.90
CA ALA A 390 7.53 0.07 -19.11
C ALA A 390 7.20 0.83 -17.81
N PHE A 391 7.16 0.12 -16.69
CA PHE A 391 6.97 0.70 -15.36
C PHE A 391 8.14 1.58 -14.94
N ARG A 392 9.38 1.11 -15.07
CA ARG A 392 10.55 1.96 -14.75
C ARG A 392 10.61 3.22 -15.59
N ASP A 393 10.29 3.10 -16.88
CA ASP A 393 10.22 4.27 -17.76
C ASP A 393 9.10 5.23 -17.34
N ALA A 394 7.96 4.71 -16.84
CA ALA A 394 6.87 5.53 -16.32
C ALA A 394 7.28 6.26 -15.04
N VAL A 395 7.95 5.59 -14.11
CA VAL A 395 8.48 6.20 -12.88
C VAL A 395 9.50 7.28 -13.23
N ALA A 396 10.46 6.99 -14.11
CA ALA A 396 11.48 7.97 -14.50
C ALA A 396 10.87 9.22 -15.17
N ARG A 397 9.85 9.06 -16.02
CA ARG A 397 9.10 10.18 -16.59
C ARG A 397 8.36 10.98 -15.53
N ALA A 398 7.65 10.30 -14.62
CA ALA A 398 6.91 10.93 -13.54
C ALA A 398 7.82 11.76 -12.61
N VAL A 399 9.02 11.25 -12.28
CA VAL A 399 10.05 11.99 -11.54
C VAL A 399 10.46 13.25 -12.30
N SER A 400 10.78 13.14 -13.60
CA SER A 400 11.11 14.30 -14.44
C SER A 400 10.00 15.36 -14.48
N ASP A 401 8.76 14.92 -14.63
CA ASP A 401 7.59 15.81 -14.67
C ASP A 401 7.35 16.47 -13.30
N ALA A 402 7.52 15.75 -12.20
CA ALA A 402 7.40 16.29 -10.84
C ALA A 402 8.47 17.35 -10.57
N PHE A 403 9.73 17.10 -10.97
CA PHE A 403 10.81 18.10 -10.90
C PHE A 403 10.47 19.35 -11.71
N ALA A 404 9.98 19.21 -12.94
CA ALA A 404 9.61 20.36 -13.76
C ALA A 404 8.45 21.17 -13.14
N VAL A 405 7.40 20.50 -12.67
CA VAL A 405 6.21 21.16 -12.10
C VAL A 405 6.51 21.81 -10.76
N LEU A 406 7.11 21.09 -9.81
CA LEU A 406 7.44 21.63 -8.50
C LEU A 406 8.59 22.64 -8.60
N GLY A 407 9.52 22.44 -9.53
CA GLY A 407 10.52 23.45 -9.88
C GLY A 407 9.88 24.76 -10.32
N GLN A 408 8.92 24.75 -11.24
CA GLN A 408 8.18 25.96 -11.60
C GLN A 408 7.40 26.55 -10.41
N LYS A 409 6.72 25.70 -9.64
CA LYS A 409 5.96 26.11 -8.43
C LYS A 409 6.83 26.85 -7.43
N TYR A 410 8.06 26.37 -7.23
CA TYR A 410 9.01 26.89 -6.24
C TYR A 410 10.11 27.77 -6.84
N GLY A 411 10.01 28.14 -8.11
CA GLY A 411 10.98 28.99 -8.81
C GLY A 411 12.37 28.37 -8.95
N PHE A 412 12.48 27.04 -8.97
CA PHE A 412 13.71 26.24 -9.03
C PHE A 412 14.67 26.53 -7.87
N ARG A 413 14.10 26.78 -6.69
CA ARG A 413 14.87 27.15 -5.51
C ARG A 413 14.36 26.45 -4.26
N MET A 414 15.28 26.10 -3.37
CA MET A 414 15.03 25.62 -2.02
C MET A 414 15.46 26.69 -1.01
N PRO A 415 14.58 27.21 -0.14
CA PRO A 415 15.00 28.12 0.92
C PRO A 415 15.95 27.45 1.91
N LEU A 416 16.90 28.21 2.44
CA LEU A 416 17.73 27.77 3.56
C LEU A 416 17.14 28.34 4.84
N GLU A 417 16.39 27.53 5.59
CA GLU A 417 15.76 27.93 6.85
C GLU A 417 16.76 28.06 8.00
N ASN A 418 17.95 27.46 7.85
CA ASN A 418 19.10 27.64 8.73
C ASN A 418 20.34 28.06 7.92
N PRO A 419 20.41 29.31 7.44
CA PRO A 419 21.51 29.76 6.58
C PRO A 419 22.81 29.99 7.36
N LEU A 420 22.75 30.00 8.70
CA LEU A 420 23.87 30.39 9.54
C LEU A 420 25.03 29.40 9.43
N ARG A 421 26.25 29.94 9.37
CA ARG A 421 27.49 29.20 9.55
C ARG A 421 28.21 29.73 10.78
N PHE A 422 29.11 28.96 11.36
CA PHE A 422 30.09 29.48 12.31
C PHE A 422 31.44 29.22 11.69
N ASP A 423 32.37 30.16 11.82
CA ASP A 423 33.67 30.02 11.16
C ASP A 423 34.68 29.27 12.05
N GLN A 424 34.41 29.20 13.37
CA GLN A 424 35.20 28.48 14.39
C GLN A 424 34.33 27.97 15.55
N VAL A 425 34.79 26.95 16.30
CA VAL A 425 34.13 26.47 17.51
C VAL A 425 33.99 27.62 18.52
N GLY A 426 32.76 27.90 18.97
CA GLY A 426 32.48 28.98 19.93
C GLY A 426 32.47 30.39 19.34
N SER A 427 32.60 30.55 18.01
CA SER A 427 32.42 31.85 17.36
C SER A 427 30.94 32.27 17.32
N THR A 428 30.66 33.54 17.05
CA THR A 428 29.31 33.99 16.72
C THR A 428 28.89 33.48 15.34
N PRO A 429 27.64 33.01 15.17
CA PRO A 429 27.13 32.65 13.85
C PRO A 429 27.23 33.83 12.86
N VAL A 430 27.58 33.51 11.63
CA VAL A 430 27.71 34.40 10.48
C VAL A 430 26.63 34.02 9.48
N ASP A 431 25.89 35.01 8.97
CA ASP A 431 24.99 34.82 7.83
C ASP A 431 25.81 34.94 6.52
N PRO A 432 25.95 33.86 5.74
CA PRO A 432 26.74 33.83 4.52
C PRO A 432 26.05 34.50 3.31
N GLY A 433 24.77 34.87 3.39
CA GLY A 433 24.06 35.64 2.36
C GLY A 433 23.05 34.89 1.47
N PRO A 434 23.24 33.63 0.99
CA PRO A 434 22.21 32.99 0.18
C PRO A 434 21.02 32.55 1.06
N GLN A 435 19.87 33.17 0.86
CA GLN A 435 18.61 32.80 1.52
C GLN A 435 17.94 31.57 0.89
N SER A 436 18.44 31.12 -0.26
CA SER A 436 17.94 29.96 -1.00
C SER A 436 18.97 29.49 -2.04
N VAL A 437 18.90 28.22 -2.39
CA VAL A 437 19.81 27.52 -3.31
C VAL A 437 19.04 26.96 -4.51
N PRO A 438 19.69 26.72 -5.66
CA PRO A 438 19.05 26.02 -6.77
C PRO A 438 18.54 24.63 -6.36
N ALA A 439 17.36 24.26 -6.86
CA ALA A 439 16.74 22.95 -6.67
C ALA A 439 15.75 22.65 -7.81
N TYR A 440 15.30 21.40 -7.89
CA TYR A 440 14.46 20.82 -8.93
C TYR A 440 15.04 20.93 -10.35
N LEU A 441 16.37 20.94 -10.47
CA LEU A 441 17.00 21.01 -11.79
C LEU A 441 16.94 19.63 -12.47
N PRO A 442 16.82 19.54 -13.81
CA PRO A 442 16.88 18.25 -14.50
C PRO A 442 18.14 17.43 -14.17
N ASP A 443 19.28 18.10 -14.01
CA ASP A 443 20.56 17.48 -13.64
C ASP A 443 20.60 16.98 -12.18
N ASP A 444 19.65 17.37 -11.33
CA ASP A 444 19.56 16.90 -9.95
C ASP A 444 18.96 15.50 -9.88
N ILE A 445 18.12 15.10 -10.85
CA ILE A 445 17.45 13.79 -10.88
C ILE A 445 18.49 12.66 -10.84
N ALA A 446 19.46 12.67 -11.76
CA ALA A 446 20.47 11.63 -11.83
C ALA A 446 21.41 11.60 -10.62
N LYS A 447 21.47 12.69 -9.83
CA LYS A 447 22.37 12.85 -8.68
C LYS A 447 21.70 12.52 -7.35
N PHE A 448 20.42 12.83 -7.21
CA PHE A 448 19.73 12.82 -5.92
C PHE A 448 18.40 12.08 -5.95
N SER A 449 17.84 11.74 -7.10
CA SER A 449 16.58 10.98 -7.17
C SER A 449 16.54 9.99 -8.35
N PRO A 450 17.57 9.17 -8.58
CA PRO A 450 17.56 8.25 -9.72
C PRO A 450 16.69 7.02 -9.45
N VAL A 451 16.10 6.49 -10.53
CA VAL A 451 15.39 5.21 -10.51
C VAL A 451 16.38 4.07 -10.74
N VAL A 452 16.65 3.29 -9.69
CA VAL A 452 17.70 2.26 -9.68
C VAL A 452 17.13 0.85 -9.49
N ASP A 453 17.97 -0.17 -9.73
CA ASP A 453 17.63 -1.54 -9.34
C ASP A 453 17.51 -1.64 -7.83
N ASP A 454 16.45 -2.28 -7.34
CA ASP A 454 16.35 -2.67 -5.95
C ASP A 454 17.43 -3.72 -5.62
N ASN A 455 18.41 -3.27 -4.84
CA ASN A 455 19.47 -4.09 -4.25
C ASN A 455 19.46 -4.03 -2.72
N THR A 456 18.43 -3.41 -2.12
CA THR A 456 18.32 -3.27 -0.66
C THR A 456 17.36 -4.29 -0.09
N GLY A 457 16.27 -4.59 -0.80
CA GLY A 457 15.30 -5.61 -0.42
C GLY A 457 14.57 -5.28 0.88
N ARG A 458 14.36 -4.00 1.17
CA ARG A 458 13.94 -3.53 2.49
C ARG A 458 12.48 -3.17 2.66
N THR A 459 11.82 -2.81 1.58
CA THR A 459 10.48 -2.24 1.65
C THR A 459 9.46 -3.26 1.13
N ASP A 460 8.21 -3.15 1.56
CA ASP A 460 7.13 -4.12 1.30
C ASP A 460 6.92 -4.53 -0.17
N GLN A 461 7.26 -3.69 -1.16
CA GLN A 461 7.14 -4.07 -2.57
C GLN A 461 7.93 -5.34 -2.91
N VAL A 462 8.98 -5.64 -2.14
CA VAL A 462 9.83 -6.82 -2.35
C VAL A 462 9.00 -8.09 -2.34
N SER A 463 8.01 -8.20 -1.46
CA SER A 463 7.13 -9.37 -1.40
C SER A 463 6.36 -9.56 -2.70
N PHE A 464 5.89 -8.49 -3.34
CA PHE A 464 5.17 -8.53 -4.62
C PHE A 464 6.09 -8.85 -5.79
N ILE A 465 7.26 -8.20 -5.88
CA ILE A 465 8.23 -8.42 -6.96
C ILE A 465 8.79 -9.86 -6.87
N ARG A 466 9.18 -10.31 -5.67
CA ARG A 466 9.75 -11.64 -5.45
C ARG A 466 8.73 -12.75 -5.70
N ASN A 467 7.50 -12.57 -5.20
CA ASN A 467 6.49 -13.63 -5.24
C ASN A 467 5.75 -13.71 -6.60
N TRP A 468 5.66 -12.61 -7.35
CA TRP A 468 4.83 -12.54 -8.55
C TRP A 468 5.48 -11.88 -9.77
N GLY A 469 6.65 -11.23 -9.62
CA GLY A 469 7.21 -10.40 -10.69
C GLY A 469 6.34 -9.19 -11.03
N ILE A 470 5.49 -8.74 -10.09
CA ILE A 470 4.68 -7.52 -10.27
C ILE A 470 5.64 -6.32 -10.28
N PRO A 471 5.55 -5.40 -11.27
CA PRO A 471 6.37 -4.20 -11.28
C PRO A 471 6.11 -3.35 -10.03
N GLY A 472 7.16 -2.88 -9.39
CA GLY A 472 7.01 -1.99 -8.24
C GLY A 472 8.27 -1.24 -7.90
N TYR A 473 8.15 -0.26 -7.00
CA TYR A 473 9.28 0.43 -6.38
C TYR A 473 8.98 0.69 -4.90
N GLY A 474 10.06 0.81 -4.11
CA GLY A 474 10.05 1.46 -2.81
C GLY A 474 10.85 2.75 -2.87
N ILE A 475 10.49 3.73 -2.04
CA ILE A 475 11.26 4.96 -1.85
C ILE A 475 11.99 4.84 -0.53
N ILE A 476 13.32 4.94 -0.52
CA ILE A 476 14.09 4.93 0.72
C ILE A 476 14.86 6.23 0.83
N GLY A 477 14.61 6.97 1.91
CA GLY A 477 15.28 8.24 2.19
C GLY A 477 16.62 8.08 2.91
N ALA A 478 16.85 8.99 3.87
CA ALA A 478 18.10 9.26 4.58
C ALA A 478 18.94 8.04 5.01
N TYR A 479 18.34 6.98 5.57
CA TYR A 479 19.10 5.90 6.22
C TYR A 479 20.01 5.11 5.25
N ASP A 480 19.49 4.69 4.10
CA ASP A 480 20.23 3.81 3.17
C ASP A 480 21.21 4.53 2.26
N THR A 481 20.97 5.81 1.99
CA THR A 481 21.87 6.70 1.25
C THR A 481 23.15 7.00 2.03
N SER A 482 23.22 6.63 3.31
CA SER A 482 24.42 6.71 4.14
C SER A 482 25.25 5.42 4.20
N THR A 483 24.63 4.24 3.94
CA THR A 483 25.26 2.93 4.16
C THR A 483 25.58 2.17 2.86
N ASN A 484 24.93 2.49 1.74
CA ASN A 484 25.15 1.80 0.46
C ASN A 484 25.94 2.63 -0.57
N GLN A 485 27.26 2.42 -0.64
CA GLN A 485 28.16 3.10 -1.58
C GLN A 485 27.80 2.94 -3.07
N GLN A 486 27.00 1.93 -3.44
CA GLN A 486 26.60 1.69 -4.83
C GLN A 486 25.49 2.64 -5.31
N ILE A 487 24.82 3.37 -4.39
CA ILE A 487 23.63 4.17 -4.67
C ILE A 487 23.71 5.56 -4.03
N GLY A 488 24.91 6.15 -3.98
CA GLY A 488 25.13 7.48 -3.38
C GLY A 488 25.64 7.47 -1.94
N GLY A 489 25.86 6.27 -1.37
CA GLY A 489 26.37 5.96 -0.02
C GLY A 489 27.62 6.68 0.45
N ASN A 490 27.51 7.97 0.71
CA ASN A 490 28.38 8.73 1.59
C ASN A 490 27.70 10.06 1.93
N GLU A 491 26.38 10.05 2.20
CA GLU A 491 25.65 11.17 2.84
C GLU A 491 26.08 11.35 4.30
N ASN A 492 27.37 11.13 4.56
CA ASN A 492 28.00 11.55 5.77
C ASN A 492 28.39 13.02 5.57
N PRO A 493 27.70 13.96 6.24
CA PRO A 493 27.96 15.37 6.03
C PRO A 493 29.33 15.80 6.60
N TYR A 494 30.07 14.91 7.30
CA TYR A 494 31.44 15.14 7.72
C TYR A 494 32.43 15.03 6.54
N PRO A 495 33.38 15.99 6.41
CA PRO A 495 34.32 15.97 5.30
C PRO A 495 35.22 14.73 5.28
N PRO A 496 35.78 14.39 4.10
CA PRO A 496 36.54 13.15 3.88
C PRO A 496 37.62 12.85 4.93
N GLY A 497 38.30 13.88 5.46
CA GLY A 497 39.41 13.77 6.42
C GLY A 497 39.03 13.73 7.90
N TYR A 498 37.75 13.79 8.27
CA TYR A 498 37.33 13.71 9.68
C TYR A 498 37.46 12.26 10.18
N ALA A 499 38.32 12.02 11.18
CA ALA A 499 38.75 10.67 11.57
C ALA A 499 37.69 9.88 12.37
N SER A 500 36.74 10.57 12.99
CA SER A 500 35.67 9.97 13.80
C SER A 500 34.32 10.37 13.25
N LYS A 501 34.06 10.04 11.98
CA LYS A 501 32.75 10.31 11.39
C LYS A 501 31.73 9.44 12.10
N PRO A 502 30.75 10.03 12.78
CA PRO A 502 29.65 9.22 13.20
C PRO A 502 28.87 8.70 11.99
N THR A 503 28.31 7.52 12.12
CA THR A 503 27.36 6.97 11.14
C THR A 503 26.10 7.81 11.15
N LEU A 504 25.35 7.83 10.05
CA LEU A 504 24.07 8.54 10.01
C LEU A 504 23.13 8.03 11.13
N ASN A 505 23.18 6.72 11.39
CA ASN A 505 22.52 6.06 12.52
C ASN A 505 22.91 6.60 13.89
N GLN A 506 23.87 7.52 14.05
CA GLN A 506 24.18 8.11 15.36
C GLN A 506 23.50 9.48 15.56
N TYR A 507 22.89 10.04 14.52
CA TYR A 507 22.19 11.31 14.57
C TYR A 507 20.77 11.17 14.01
N ALA A 508 20.58 10.68 12.78
CA ALA A 508 19.26 10.26 12.28
C ALA A 508 19.03 8.80 12.67
N LEU A 509 18.87 8.58 13.98
CA LEU A 509 18.65 7.27 14.57
C LEU A 509 17.24 6.76 14.22
N TYR A 510 17.23 5.64 13.49
CA TYR A 510 16.06 4.79 13.28
C TYR A 510 15.46 4.35 14.62
N ASP A 511 14.14 4.47 14.76
CA ASP A 511 13.38 3.96 15.90
C ASP A 511 13.99 4.28 17.26
N THR A 512 14.11 5.58 17.48
CA THR A 512 14.55 6.11 18.76
C THR A 512 13.53 7.03 19.39
N ASP A 513 13.80 7.34 20.65
CA ASP A 513 13.08 8.26 21.51
C ASP A 513 12.84 9.66 20.86
N ASP A 514 13.60 10.00 19.82
CA ASP A 514 13.57 11.29 19.13
C ASP A 514 12.72 11.30 17.85
N ASP A 515 12.07 10.18 17.50
CA ASP A 515 11.32 10.07 16.26
C ASP A 515 9.96 10.80 16.29
N THR A 516 10.04 12.09 16.00
CA THR A 516 8.95 13.06 16.15
C THR A 516 8.85 13.97 14.92
N PRO A 517 7.68 14.57 14.65
CA PRO A 517 7.54 15.60 13.62
C PRO A 517 8.53 16.76 13.82
N GLU A 518 8.84 17.11 15.06
CA GLU A 518 9.81 18.16 15.37
C GLU A 518 11.23 17.80 14.92
N HIS A 519 11.62 16.54 15.06
CA HIS A 519 12.91 16.05 14.62
C HIS A 519 13.00 15.94 13.09
N LEU A 520 11.95 15.46 12.42
CA LEU A 520 11.86 15.46 10.95
C LEU A 520 12.09 16.87 10.39
N ASN A 521 11.40 17.86 10.96
CA ASN A 521 11.57 19.25 10.57
C ASN A 521 13.00 19.71 10.79
N TYR A 522 13.60 19.34 11.93
CA TYR A 522 14.95 19.73 12.26
C TYR A 522 15.97 19.19 11.25
N TYR A 523 15.84 17.94 10.79
CA TYR A 523 16.73 17.41 9.75
C TYR A 523 16.47 17.95 8.35
N ALA A 524 15.22 18.29 8.02
CA ALA A 524 14.90 18.83 6.71
C ALA A 524 15.22 20.34 6.58
N SER A 525 15.26 21.08 7.70
CA SER A 525 15.28 22.56 7.69
C SER A 525 16.17 23.23 8.74
N GLY A 526 16.63 22.51 9.75
CA GLY A 526 17.34 23.08 10.91
C GLY A 526 16.42 23.77 11.92
N THR A 527 15.10 23.75 11.69
CA THR A 527 14.06 24.27 12.60
C THR A 527 13.18 23.12 13.07
N THR A 528 12.66 23.17 14.29
CA THR A 528 11.80 22.09 14.81
C THR A 528 10.36 22.17 14.30
N HIS A 529 9.99 23.23 13.58
CA HIS A 529 8.65 23.41 13.01
C HIS A 529 8.63 24.57 12.02
N GLY A 530 7.58 24.64 11.20
CA GLY A 530 7.29 25.77 10.34
C GLY A 530 6.88 27.05 11.09
N PRO A 531 6.67 28.16 10.37
CA PRO A 531 6.37 29.47 10.96
C PRO A 531 5.04 29.53 11.73
N GLY A 532 4.13 28.57 11.53
CA GLY A 532 2.85 28.48 12.24
C GLY A 532 2.91 27.70 13.56
N GLY A 533 4.09 27.25 13.99
CA GLY A 533 4.28 26.42 15.19
C GLY A 533 4.32 24.92 14.89
N PRO A 534 4.33 24.06 15.92
CA PRO A 534 4.56 22.61 15.81
C PRO A 534 3.68 21.87 14.78
N GLY A 535 2.42 22.29 14.66
CA GLY A 535 1.47 21.72 13.68
C GLY A 535 1.66 22.20 12.24
N THR A 536 2.75 22.90 11.90
CA THR A 536 3.06 23.31 10.53
C THR A 536 4.45 22.84 10.10
N PRO A 537 4.64 22.42 8.84
CA PRO A 537 5.94 21.98 8.36
C PRO A 537 6.85 23.16 8.08
N SER A 538 8.14 22.95 8.28
CA SER A 538 9.20 23.72 7.61
C SER A 538 9.07 23.60 6.09
N GLU A 539 9.59 24.57 5.35
CA GLU A 539 9.62 24.49 3.89
C GLU A 539 10.48 23.33 3.38
N GLY A 540 11.54 22.97 4.12
CA GLY A 540 12.34 21.77 3.89
C GLY A 540 11.50 20.50 3.91
N LEU A 541 10.87 20.21 5.04
CA LEU A 541 10.11 18.97 5.22
C LEU A 541 8.92 18.89 4.27
N LYS A 542 8.18 20.00 4.13
CA LYS A 542 7.04 20.09 3.21
C LYS A 542 7.41 19.62 1.81
N ARG A 543 8.57 20.04 1.30
CA ARG A 543 9.01 19.75 -0.06
C ARG A 543 9.63 18.36 -0.21
N ALA A 544 10.29 17.87 0.84
CA ALA A 544 10.75 16.48 0.92
C ALA A 544 9.60 15.49 0.82
N LEU A 545 8.46 15.78 1.47
CA LEU A 545 7.28 14.90 1.42
C LEU A 545 6.46 15.10 0.13
N GLU A 546 6.33 16.34 -0.35
CA GLU A 546 5.50 16.64 -1.51
C GLU A 546 6.05 16.08 -2.82
N LEU A 547 7.37 16.13 -3.02
CA LEU A 547 7.97 15.73 -4.29
C LEU A 547 7.75 14.23 -4.57
N PRO A 548 7.99 13.30 -3.63
CA PRO A 548 7.66 11.89 -3.79
C PRO A 548 6.19 11.61 -4.06
N ALA A 549 5.32 12.17 -3.21
CA ALA A 549 3.89 12.06 -3.37
C ALA A 549 3.43 12.54 -4.77
N THR A 550 4.08 13.58 -5.29
CA THR A 550 3.75 14.13 -6.60
C THR A 550 4.05 13.14 -7.72
N TRP A 551 5.26 12.56 -7.79
CA TRP A 551 5.56 11.62 -8.88
C TRP A 551 4.77 10.31 -8.75
N THR A 552 4.51 9.82 -7.53
CA THR A 552 3.70 8.61 -7.34
C THR A 552 2.30 8.82 -7.90
N SER A 553 1.68 9.96 -7.58
CA SER A 553 0.36 10.32 -8.11
C SER A 553 0.37 10.41 -9.65
N TYR A 554 1.48 10.83 -10.27
CA TYR A 554 1.61 10.88 -11.73
C TYR A 554 1.76 9.49 -12.35
N VAL A 555 2.50 8.59 -11.72
CA VAL A 555 2.57 7.18 -12.15
C VAL A 555 1.17 6.60 -12.16
N ILE A 556 0.42 6.74 -11.06
CA ILE A 556 -0.93 6.15 -10.95
C ILE A 556 -1.92 6.81 -11.91
N ALA A 557 -1.83 8.11 -12.15
CA ALA A 557 -2.67 8.81 -13.11
C ALA A 557 -2.46 8.33 -14.57
N GLY A 558 -1.33 7.68 -14.87
CA GLY A 558 -1.04 7.13 -16.19
C GLY A 558 -2.05 6.05 -16.63
N ASP A 559 -2.41 6.04 -17.92
CA ASP A 559 -3.43 5.13 -18.47
C ASP A 559 -3.09 3.64 -18.37
N ALA A 560 -1.83 3.27 -18.12
CA ALA A 560 -1.43 1.87 -17.86
C ALA A 560 -1.75 1.41 -16.43
N TYR A 561 -1.97 2.34 -15.50
CA TYR A 561 -2.16 2.10 -14.07
C TYR A 561 -3.56 2.59 -13.65
N GLY A 562 -3.72 3.50 -12.69
CA GLY A 562 -5.03 4.01 -12.29
C GLY A 562 -5.84 4.58 -13.45
N GLY A 563 -5.20 5.39 -14.31
CA GLY A 563 -5.80 6.01 -15.50
C GLY A 563 -7.01 6.91 -15.17
N ALA A 564 -7.61 7.53 -16.19
CA ALA A 564 -8.81 8.34 -16.02
C ALA A 564 -9.77 8.14 -17.18
N GLN A 565 -11.07 8.15 -16.87
CA GLN A 565 -12.13 8.07 -17.85
C GLN A 565 -13.33 8.92 -17.43
N PRO A 566 -14.22 9.33 -18.36
CA PRO A 566 -15.44 10.04 -18.00
C PRO A 566 -16.28 9.25 -17.00
N ARG A 567 -16.74 9.90 -15.94
CA ARG A 567 -17.59 9.23 -14.95
C ARG A 567 -19.00 9.01 -15.50
N GLY A 568 -19.39 7.74 -15.64
CA GLY A 568 -20.77 7.37 -15.97
C GLY A 568 -21.78 7.62 -14.84
N ALA A 569 -23.07 7.58 -15.17
CA ALA A 569 -24.19 7.62 -14.20
C ALA A 569 -24.63 6.21 -13.74
N ASP A 570 -23.91 5.18 -14.16
CA ASP A 570 -24.16 3.81 -13.73
C ASP A 570 -23.57 3.57 -12.33
N PRO A 571 -24.07 2.57 -11.58
CA PRO A 571 -23.39 2.11 -10.38
C PRO A 571 -21.98 1.60 -10.72
N VAL A 572 -21.18 1.34 -9.69
CA VAL A 572 -19.90 0.65 -9.81
C VAL A 572 -20.07 -0.74 -9.21
N ALA A 573 -19.83 -1.79 -10.00
CA ALA A 573 -19.86 -3.18 -9.59
C ALA A 573 -18.44 -3.69 -9.32
N TYR A 574 -18.22 -4.21 -8.12
CA TYR A 574 -16.95 -4.83 -7.75
C TYR A 574 -17.16 -5.77 -6.57
N PHE A 575 -16.41 -6.86 -6.54
CA PHE A 575 -16.38 -7.77 -5.40
C PHE A 575 -15.01 -8.37 -5.17
N GLU A 576 -14.80 -8.80 -3.93
CA GLU A 576 -13.67 -9.63 -3.52
C GLU A 576 -14.20 -10.89 -2.82
N THR A 577 -13.33 -11.89 -2.60
CA THR A 577 -13.73 -13.15 -1.98
C THR A 577 -12.96 -13.43 -0.70
N VAL A 578 -13.62 -14.13 0.23
CA VAL A 578 -13.01 -14.65 1.46
C VAL A 578 -13.22 -16.17 1.53
N PRO A 579 -12.14 -16.97 1.55
CA PRO A 579 -10.75 -16.55 1.28
C PRO A 579 -10.60 -16.07 -0.18
N ALA A 580 -9.62 -15.20 -0.45
CA ALA A 580 -9.29 -14.79 -1.82
C ALA A 580 -8.79 -15.98 -2.66
N LYS A 581 -8.23 -16.99 -1.97
CA LYS A 581 -7.68 -18.23 -2.53
C LYS A 581 -8.40 -19.44 -1.92
N PRO A 582 -9.57 -19.84 -2.44
CA PRO A 582 -10.33 -20.97 -1.92
C PRO A 582 -9.75 -22.32 -2.40
N PHE A 583 -8.44 -22.47 -2.23
CA PHE A 583 -7.73 -23.65 -2.67
C PHE A 583 -8.19 -24.85 -1.88
N LEU A 584 -8.30 -24.77 -0.55
CA LEU A 584 -8.64 -25.93 0.28
C LEU A 584 -10.12 -26.01 0.69
N THR A 585 -10.95 -25.07 0.25
CA THR A 585 -12.37 -24.98 0.63
C THR A 585 -13.26 -24.90 -0.60
N SER A 586 -14.48 -25.42 -0.49
CA SER A 586 -15.55 -25.20 -1.47
C SER A 586 -16.50 -24.08 -1.05
N THR A 587 -16.40 -23.61 0.19
CA THR A 587 -17.21 -22.51 0.71
C THR A 587 -16.46 -21.20 0.52
N VAL A 588 -17.08 -20.28 -0.22
CA VAL A 588 -16.51 -18.96 -0.54
C VAL A 588 -17.53 -17.89 -0.19
N THR A 589 -17.08 -16.86 0.52
CA THR A 589 -17.87 -15.65 0.73
C THR A 589 -17.50 -14.61 -0.33
N PHE A 590 -18.49 -14.09 -1.04
CA PHE A 590 -18.36 -13.02 -2.02
C PHE A 590 -18.84 -11.72 -1.39
N ASP A 591 -17.98 -10.69 -1.43
CA ASP A 591 -18.24 -9.40 -0.81
C ASP A 591 -18.28 -8.30 -1.87
N ALA A 592 -19.49 -7.88 -2.23
CA ALA A 592 -19.75 -6.76 -3.14
C ALA A 592 -20.00 -5.43 -2.39
N SER A 593 -19.64 -5.32 -1.11
CA SER A 593 -19.80 -4.08 -0.33
C SER A 593 -18.94 -2.92 -0.84
N PHE A 594 -18.03 -3.16 -1.78
CA PHE A 594 -17.31 -2.15 -2.55
C PHE A 594 -18.17 -1.41 -3.57
N SER A 595 -19.32 -2.00 -3.95
CA SER A 595 -20.20 -1.44 -4.98
C SER A 595 -20.87 -0.15 -4.50
N ARG A 596 -21.13 0.77 -5.43
CA ARG A 596 -21.69 2.11 -5.15
C ARG A 596 -22.70 2.51 -6.22
N ASN A 597 -23.74 3.24 -5.85
CA ASN A 597 -24.61 3.90 -6.84
C ASN A 597 -23.91 5.13 -7.46
N GLU A 598 -24.56 5.79 -8.42
CA GLU A 598 -24.04 6.99 -9.08
C GLU A 598 -23.64 8.10 -8.10
N GLY A 599 -24.33 8.18 -6.96
CA GLY A 599 -24.11 9.16 -5.91
C GLY A 599 -23.11 8.71 -4.85
N GLY A 600 -22.51 7.52 -5.01
CA GLY A 600 -21.51 6.95 -4.12
C GLY A 600 -22.08 6.40 -2.82
N GLN A 601 -23.32 5.93 -2.84
CA GLN A 601 -23.98 5.33 -1.68
C GLN A 601 -24.12 3.81 -1.88
N THR A 602 -24.14 3.08 -0.77
CA THR A 602 -24.41 1.63 -0.74
C THR A 602 -25.91 1.32 -0.70
N GLY A 603 -26.74 2.29 -0.29
CA GLY A 603 -28.18 2.15 -0.19
C GLY A 603 -28.88 2.04 -1.54
N GLY A 604 -29.91 1.18 -1.62
CA GLY A 604 -30.74 1.02 -2.82
C GLY A 604 -30.14 0.15 -3.91
N LEU A 605 -29.01 -0.52 -3.63
CA LEU A 605 -28.41 -1.50 -4.52
C LEU A 605 -29.10 -2.86 -4.40
N THR A 606 -29.23 -3.53 -5.54
CA THR A 606 -29.61 -4.94 -5.62
C THR A 606 -28.53 -5.70 -6.38
N TYR A 607 -28.23 -6.92 -5.94
CA TYR A 607 -27.12 -7.72 -6.46
C TYR A 607 -27.67 -8.98 -7.10
N PHE A 608 -27.12 -9.35 -8.24
CA PHE A 608 -27.34 -10.64 -8.88
C PHE A 608 -25.99 -11.33 -9.09
N TRP A 609 -25.93 -12.58 -8.68
CA TRP A 609 -24.77 -13.45 -8.78
C TRP A 609 -25.06 -14.60 -9.75
N ASP A 610 -24.14 -14.82 -10.67
CA ASP A 610 -23.98 -16.09 -11.37
C ASP A 610 -22.65 -16.69 -10.93
N PHE A 611 -22.70 -17.80 -10.20
CA PHE A 611 -21.49 -18.43 -9.64
C PHE A 611 -20.73 -19.27 -10.68
N GLY A 612 -21.21 -19.37 -11.93
CA GLY A 612 -20.54 -20.14 -12.99
C GLY A 612 -20.69 -21.66 -12.85
N ASP A 613 -21.43 -22.14 -11.84
CA ASP A 613 -21.73 -23.55 -11.59
C ASP A 613 -23.19 -23.93 -11.94
N GLY A 614 -23.95 -23.00 -12.54
CA GLY A 614 -25.37 -23.14 -12.83
C GLY A 614 -26.30 -22.68 -11.69
N THR A 615 -25.73 -22.28 -10.56
CA THR A 615 -26.44 -21.60 -9.46
C THR A 615 -26.38 -20.10 -9.65
N THR A 616 -27.52 -19.44 -9.44
CA THR A 616 -27.65 -17.98 -9.47
C THR A 616 -28.43 -17.49 -8.27
N MET A 617 -28.16 -16.25 -7.84
CA MET A 617 -28.79 -15.64 -6.67
C MET A 617 -29.09 -14.17 -6.93
N ALA A 618 -30.27 -13.70 -6.55
CA ALA A 618 -30.56 -12.27 -6.41
C ALA A 618 -30.70 -11.94 -4.92
N THR A 619 -30.12 -10.82 -4.48
CA THR A 619 -30.14 -10.42 -3.07
C THR A 619 -30.07 -8.90 -2.89
N THR A 620 -30.50 -8.42 -1.73
CA THR A 620 -30.24 -7.05 -1.26
C THR A 620 -29.02 -6.97 -0.34
N SER A 621 -28.45 -8.12 0.06
CA SER A 621 -27.23 -8.19 0.86
C SER A 621 -26.00 -8.00 -0.03
N PRO A 622 -25.04 -7.11 0.31
CA PRO A 622 -23.79 -6.98 -0.44
C PRO A 622 -22.88 -8.21 -0.29
N THR A 623 -23.08 -9.01 0.75
CA THR A 623 -22.26 -10.20 1.03
C THR A 623 -23.09 -11.47 0.92
N VAL A 624 -22.56 -12.49 0.25
CA VAL A 624 -23.18 -13.81 0.07
C VAL A 624 -22.16 -14.93 0.26
N THR A 625 -22.57 -16.06 0.81
CA THR A 625 -21.73 -17.27 0.88
C THR A 625 -22.29 -18.31 -0.07
N HIS A 626 -21.42 -18.93 -0.87
CA HIS A 626 -21.77 -20.00 -1.80
C HIS A 626 -20.86 -21.22 -1.60
N GLU A 627 -21.45 -22.40 -1.74
CA GLU A 627 -20.76 -23.68 -1.65
C GLU A 627 -20.68 -24.31 -3.05
N PHE A 628 -19.47 -24.35 -3.60
CA PHE A 628 -19.15 -25.00 -4.87
C PHE A 628 -19.06 -26.52 -4.73
N ALA A 629 -19.04 -27.22 -5.87
CA ALA A 629 -18.68 -28.63 -5.87
C ALA A 629 -17.25 -28.84 -5.33
N SER A 630 -17.00 -30.00 -4.72
CA SER A 630 -15.68 -30.36 -4.19
C SER A 630 -14.65 -30.69 -5.29
N THR A 631 -15.09 -30.79 -6.54
CA THR A 631 -14.25 -31.06 -7.71
C THR A 631 -13.38 -29.85 -8.07
N PRO A 632 -12.04 -30.00 -8.17
CA PRO A 632 -11.12 -28.96 -8.62
C PRO A 632 -11.55 -28.32 -9.95
N ARG A 633 -11.80 -27.00 -9.95
CA ARG A 633 -12.27 -26.30 -11.15
C ARG A 633 -12.16 -24.76 -11.04
N TRP A 634 -11.96 -24.10 -12.18
CA TRP A 634 -12.20 -22.67 -12.32
C TRP A 634 -13.68 -22.34 -12.56
N TYR A 635 -14.19 -21.36 -11.79
CA TYR A 635 -15.53 -20.80 -11.95
C TYR A 635 -15.45 -19.36 -12.48
N ASP A 636 -16.25 -19.04 -13.49
CA ASP A 636 -16.42 -17.67 -13.99
C ASP A 636 -17.59 -17.01 -13.24
N VAL A 637 -17.27 -16.37 -12.12
CA VAL A 637 -18.25 -15.74 -11.23
C VAL A 637 -18.56 -14.35 -11.74
N LYS A 638 -19.84 -14.06 -11.98
CA LYS A 638 -20.34 -12.77 -12.47
C LYS A 638 -21.23 -12.10 -11.44
N LEU A 639 -21.02 -10.80 -11.29
CA LEU A 639 -21.83 -9.89 -10.51
C LEU A 639 -22.53 -8.91 -11.45
N ALA A 640 -23.83 -8.70 -11.22
CA ALA A 640 -24.58 -7.58 -11.75
C ALA A 640 -25.15 -6.75 -10.60
N VAL A 641 -24.83 -5.46 -10.58
CA VAL A 641 -25.34 -4.50 -9.59
C VAL A 641 -26.36 -3.60 -10.27
N ARG A 642 -27.53 -3.45 -9.64
CA ARG A 642 -28.59 -2.55 -10.11
C ARG A 642 -28.88 -1.46 -9.11
N ALA A 643 -28.87 -0.21 -9.57
CA ALA A 643 -29.30 0.99 -8.85
C ALA A 643 -30.44 1.66 -9.63
N GLY A 644 -31.69 1.49 -9.18
CA GLY A 644 -32.85 1.95 -9.96
C GLY A 644 -32.91 1.26 -11.33
N SER A 645 -32.80 2.04 -12.42
CA SER A 645 -32.74 1.53 -13.81
C SER A 645 -31.31 1.28 -14.31
N ALA A 646 -30.30 1.78 -13.61
CA ALA A 646 -28.90 1.72 -14.01
C ALA A 646 -28.25 0.40 -13.56
N TRP A 647 -27.25 -0.04 -14.31
CA TRP A 647 -26.60 -1.35 -14.11
C TRP A 647 -25.10 -1.28 -14.36
N ASP A 648 -24.37 -2.06 -13.58
CA ASP A 648 -22.96 -2.34 -13.84
C ASP A 648 -22.61 -3.80 -13.53
N PHE A 649 -21.49 -4.26 -14.08
CA PHE A 649 -21.11 -5.67 -14.14
C PHE A 649 -19.64 -5.87 -13.84
N TYR A 650 -19.35 -6.94 -13.11
CA TYR A 650 -17.99 -7.37 -12.87
C TYR A 650 -17.90 -8.89 -12.87
N ARG A 651 -16.77 -9.46 -13.28
CA ARG A 651 -16.51 -10.89 -13.19
C ARG A 651 -15.11 -11.18 -12.68
N GLN A 652 -14.96 -12.35 -12.06
CA GLN A 652 -13.68 -12.90 -11.65
C GLN A 652 -13.64 -14.40 -11.92
N ALA A 653 -12.56 -14.87 -12.52
CA ALA A 653 -12.22 -16.28 -12.57
C ALA A 653 -11.68 -16.75 -11.21
N LEU A 654 -12.36 -17.71 -10.59
CA LEU A 654 -12.06 -18.20 -9.25
C LEU A 654 -11.62 -19.68 -9.29
N ALA A 655 -10.40 -19.96 -8.85
CA ALA A 655 -9.90 -21.32 -8.68
C ALA A 655 -10.37 -21.88 -7.34
N VAL A 656 -11.19 -22.93 -7.39
CA VAL A 656 -11.76 -23.56 -6.20
C VAL A 656 -11.30 -25.00 -6.13
N ARG A 657 -10.82 -25.44 -4.96
CA ARG A 657 -10.36 -26.81 -4.70
C ARG A 657 -9.07 -27.23 -5.43
N PHE A 658 -8.22 -26.29 -5.86
CA PHE A 658 -6.84 -26.53 -6.34
C PHE A 658 -6.02 -25.24 -6.34
N VAL A 659 -4.69 -25.38 -6.45
CA VAL A 659 -3.74 -24.26 -6.59
C VAL A 659 -3.38 -24.12 -8.08
N PRO A 660 -3.67 -22.98 -8.73
CA PRO A 660 -3.22 -22.73 -10.08
C PRO A 660 -1.70 -22.66 -10.20
N THR A 661 -1.15 -23.19 -11.28
CA THR A 661 0.23 -22.95 -11.65
C THR A 661 0.34 -21.55 -12.22
N HIS A 662 0.82 -20.62 -11.39
CA HIS A 662 1.08 -19.25 -11.81
C HIS A 662 2.45 -19.11 -12.52
N PHE A 663 3.46 -19.92 -12.15
CA PHE A 663 4.79 -19.81 -12.74
C PHE A 663 5.62 -21.11 -12.59
N PRO A 664 6.38 -21.54 -13.63
CA PRO A 664 6.34 -21.07 -15.02
C PRO A 664 5.00 -21.42 -15.69
N ASP A 665 4.63 -20.76 -16.81
CA ASP A 665 3.37 -20.92 -17.58
C ASP A 665 3.17 -22.32 -18.22
N VAL A 666 3.65 -23.37 -17.58
CA VAL A 666 3.39 -24.76 -17.96
C VAL A 666 2.44 -25.31 -16.90
N PRO A 667 1.12 -25.29 -17.15
CA PRO A 667 0.15 -25.90 -16.25
C PRO A 667 0.53 -27.36 -15.96
N LEU A 668 0.28 -27.79 -14.72
CA LEU A 668 0.47 -29.19 -14.38
C LEU A 668 -0.46 -30.08 -15.21
N ALA A 669 -0.05 -31.32 -15.47
CA ALA A 669 -0.86 -32.26 -16.23
C ALA A 669 -2.23 -32.49 -15.55
N GLY A 670 -3.32 -32.16 -16.24
CA GLY A 670 -4.68 -32.27 -15.69
C GLY A 670 -5.15 -31.05 -14.90
N GLU A 671 -4.34 -29.99 -14.80
CA GLU A 671 -4.76 -28.72 -14.22
C GLU A 671 -5.90 -28.09 -15.04
N PRO A 672 -7.00 -27.66 -14.39
CA PRO A 672 -8.07 -26.93 -15.06
C PRO A 672 -7.54 -25.63 -15.68
N ALA A 673 -7.90 -25.38 -16.94
CA ALA A 673 -7.61 -24.09 -17.58
C ALA A 673 -8.56 -22.99 -17.05
N PRO A 674 -8.06 -21.76 -16.78
CA PRO A 674 -8.93 -20.64 -16.44
C PRO A 674 -9.84 -20.28 -17.62
N PRO A 675 -11.05 -19.75 -17.36
CA PRO A 675 -11.93 -19.27 -18.42
C PRO A 675 -11.25 -18.11 -19.16
N ALA A 676 -11.31 -18.15 -20.50
CA ALA A 676 -10.79 -17.07 -21.35
C ALA A 676 -11.67 -15.82 -21.19
N THR A 677 -11.25 -14.94 -20.30
CA THR A 677 -12.02 -13.78 -19.84
C THR A 677 -11.13 -12.55 -19.84
N ASP A 678 -11.73 -11.39 -20.04
CA ASP A 678 -10.99 -10.12 -20.08
C ASP A 678 -10.31 -9.85 -18.72
N PRO A 679 -9.00 -9.58 -18.64
CA PRO A 679 -8.29 -9.26 -17.38
C PRO A 679 -8.88 -8.07 -16.61
N CYS A 680 -9.58 -7.17 -17.31
CA CYS A 680 -10.32 -6.07 -16.71
C CYS A 680 -11.56 -6.51 -15.93
N GLY A 681 -11.97 -7.79 -16.02
CA GLY A 681 -13.17 -8.31 -15.36
C GLY A 681 -14.47 -7.77 -15.94
N THR A 682 -14.43 -7.28 -17.19
CA THR A 682 -15.60 -6.77 -17.90
C THR A 682 -16.35 -7.89 -18.61
N LEU A 683 -17.65 -7.68 -18.79
CA LEU A 683 -18.52 -8.52 -19.61
C LEU A 683 -18.76 -7.82 -20.96
N THR A 684 -18.84 -8.61 -22.03
CA THR A 684 -19.28 -8.13 -23.35
C THR A 684 -20.73 -7.65 -23.31
N ALA A 685 -21.13 -6.81 -24.28
CA ALA A 685 -22.50 -6.29 -24.35
C ALA A 685 -23.56 -7.42 -24.41
N ASP A 686 -23.26 -8.51 -25.11
CA ASP A 686 -24.16 -9.67 -25.21
C ASP A 686 -24.27 -10.42 -23.87
N GLU A 687 -23.16 -10.64 -23.17
CA GLU A 687 -23.15 -11.23 -21.82
C GLU A 687 -23.94 -10.37 -20.84
N GLN A 688 -23.75 -9.04 -20.88
CA GLN A 688 -24.50 -8.11 -20.03
C GLN A 688 -26.00 -8.17 -20.32
N ALA A 689 -26.42 -8.21 -21.60
CA ALA A 689 -27.82 -8.29 -21.97
C ALA A 689 -28.47 -9.59 -21.46
N GLN A 690 -27.79 -10.72 -21.60
CA GLN A 690 -28.24 -12.01 -21.09
C GLN A 690 -28.35 -12.01 -19.55
N LEU A 691 -27.33 -11.50 -18.87
CA LEU A 691 -27.30 -11.45 -17.41
C LEU A 691 -28.38 -10.52 -16.86
N LYS A 692 -28.60 -9.34 -17.48
CA LYS A 692 -29.71 -8.42 -17.14
C LYS A 692 -31.07 -9.10 -17.24
N GLN A 693 -31.32 -9.83 -18.33
CA GLN A 693 -32.58 -10.53 -18.54
C GLN A 693 -32.83 -11.57 -17.45
N GLN A 694 -31.81 -12.34 -17.08
CA GLN A 694 -31.91 -13.33 -15.99
C GLN A 694 -32.10 -12.65 -14.63
N ALA A 695 -31.36 -11.58 -14.37
CA ALA A 695 -31.39 -10.84 -13.11
C ALA A 695 -32.74 -10.20 -12.83
N GLN A 696 -33.36 -9.55 -13.82
CA GLN A 696 -34.66 -8.87 -13.67
C GLN A 696 -35.74 -9.81 -13.11
N GLY A 697 -35.89 -11.00 -13.68
CA GLY A 697 -36.89 -11.96 -13.21
C GLY A 697 -36.65 -12.48 -11.78
N MET A 698 -35.40 -12.48 -11.30
CA MET A 698 -35.07 -12.84 -9.92
C MET A 698 -35.22 -11.66 -8.96
N MET A 699 -34.75 -10.48 -9.35
CA MET A 699 -34.79 -9.28 -8.54
C MET A 699 -36.21 -8.74 -8.33
N ASP A 700 -37.14 -8.90 -9.28
CA ASP A 700 -38.53 -8.45 -9.12
C ASP A 700 -39.31 -9.24 -8.05
N ARG A 701 -38.73 -10.38 -7.64
CA ARG A 701 -39.22 -11.22 -6.54
C ARG A 701 -38.65 -10.81 -5.17
N LEU A 702 -37.66 -9.90 -5.12
CA LEU A 702 -37.20 -9.28 -3.88
C LEU A 702 -38.26 -8.26 -3.43
N ARG A 703 -39.06 -8.61 -2.42
CA ARG A 703 -40.14 -7.76 -1.87
C ARG A 703 -40.31 -7.99 -0.38
N GLY A 704 -40.67 -6.94 0.36
CA GLY A 704 -40.99 -7.05 1.78
C GLY A 704 -39.84 -7.66 2.60
N SER A 705 -40.08 -8.81 3.24
CA SER A 705 -39.08 -9.55 4.02
C SER A 705 -38.17 -10.48 3.21
N THR A 706 -38.40 -10.65 1.89
CA THR A 706 -37.57 -11.52 1.04
C THR A 706 -36.33 -10.77 0.58
N THR A 707 -35.21 -11.07 1.23
CA THR A 707 -33.90 -10.46 0.94
C THR A 707 -33.05 -11.26 -0.03
N ALA A 708 -33.40 -12.51 -0.32
CA ALA A 708 -32.67 -13.37 -1.26
C ALA A 708 -33.57 -14.33 -2.03
N VAL A 709 -33.23 -14.61 -3.29
CA VAL A 709 -33.86 -15.60 -4.18
C VAL A 709 -32.76 -16.41 -4.86
N VAL A 710 -32.78 -17.73 -4.70
CA VAL A 710 -31.77 -18.65 -5.27
C VAL A 710 -32.41 -19.52 -6.35
N PHE A 711 -31.68 -19.75 -7.44
CA PHE A 711 -32.08 -20.66 -8.50
C PHE A 711 -30.92 -21.56 -8.92
N ARG A 712 -31.19 -22.86 -9.06
CA ARG A 712 -30.27 -23.87 -9.61
C ARG A 712 -30.85 -24.41 -10.90
N ARG A 713 -30.13 -24.29 -12.02
CA ARG A 713 -30.47 -25.04 -13.24
C ARG A 713 -30.23 -26.53 -12.95
N ARG A 714 -31.25 -27.36 -13.17
CA ARG A 714 -31.15 -28.82 -13.07
C ARG A 714 -30.41 -29.40 -14.25
#